data_AF-A0A2E7UM53-F1
#
_entry.id   AF-A0A2E7UM53-F1
#
_cell.length_a   1.000
_cell.length_b   1.000
_cell.length_c   1.000
_cell.angle_alpha   90.00
_cell.angle_beta   90.00
_cell.angle_gamma   90.00
#
_symmetry.space_group_name_H-M   'P 1'
#
loop_
_entity.id
_entity.type
_entity.pdbx_description
1 polymer ?
#
loop_
_entity_poly.entity_id
_entity_poly.type
_entity_poly.pdbx_seq_one_letter_code
_entity_poly.pdbx_strand_id
1 'polypeptide(L)'
;MSRWVPLLALGLVLGCRTDPKPDPMDTGRSMTGAHGPIAANIAGPMGTAVPYATAEERATFERGKKVALHRFSYDEGLGPAFNVSFCASCHEKPVTGGSGGLYRNFFLTGIVDEYGVFFPAESAGASGGVVRLYHRPDMGEPVHPELDPRTNVIAQRNPIPFFGVGLIAELSNEEILKHADPDDEDGDGISGRANYDRGFVGRFGRKSQTVSIEGFIRGPLKNHLGITTDPLTDAQKADLPVDSSAASTMDGATGSLFHGVLPYGQAAADDGPITDDDGAPDPELSGTDLFDLVSMTMLMAAPDVRTELTPTELDGRNLFDGAGCADCHTPRLTGPRGPLPVYSDLLLHDMGPELADGLVQGEASGDEFRTQPLWGIAAVGPYLHDGRATTIDEAIVMHGGEAQASADHYIGLSRTEQDQLIAFLLTLGGAEQATGGLLLPNQPVPAVGEYGGPIRALSTTEMAAFQNGRDAFDFEFGLSDGIGAPRYNGDSCRACHFEPVIGGAGPRGVNVVRHGTTNSAGTFVNPDIGTILHRVNSRTETLNPPEEDTDIFVLHSTPSLLGVGLIEGIPEAAITANADPNDTNGDGISGRISYIHDGRVGRFGWKAQIPSLREFVRDAVAAEMGMTMAPEEGQTFGILEDDDNVPDPEFRMEDAQALLTFMSLLGPPPRQTGGDPASIASGERVFREVGCADCHIPALEGAGRPVALFSDLLLHEITAPGTPGIAEASASMNELRTPPLWGLATSGPWLHDGSADTIDEAIDKHAGEATRSAEAYQALSGSDAADLILFLESL
;
A
#
# COMPACT_ATOMS: atom_id res chain seq x y z
N MET A 1 13.22 -58.31 -74.09
CA MET A 1 13.91 -57.02 -74.22
C MET A 1 14.86 -56.91 -73.02
N SER A 2 15.98 -57.64 -72.99
CA SER A 2 17.34 -57.30 -73.50
C SER A 2 18.10 -56.41 -72.49
N ARG A 3 19.18 -56.80 -71.78
CA ARG A 3 20.28 -57.76 -72.01
C ARG A 3 20.96 -58.26 -70.70
N TRP A 4 21.38 -59.53 -70.70
CA TRP A 4 22.63 -60.21 -70.28
C TRP A 4 23.83 -59.34 -69.76
N VAL A 5 24.78 -59.69 -68.85
CA VAL A 5 25.25 -60.88 -68.05
C VAL A 5 26.45 -60.40 -67.11
N PRO A 6 27.16 -61.18 -66.22
CA PRO A 6 27.29 -60.96 -64.76
C PRO A 6 28.74 -60.60 -64.31
N LEU A 7 29.06 -60.58 -63.00
CA LEU A 7 30.28 -61.18 -62.40
C LEU A 7 30.46 -60.79 -60.90
N LEU A 8 30.90 -61.78 -60.12
CA LEU A 8 31.32 -61.67 -58.71
C LEU A 8 32.58 -60.82 -58.54
N ALA A 9 32.67 -60.07 -57.44
CA ALA A 9 33.94 -59.83 -56.73
C ALA A 9 33.71 -59.49 -55.24
N LEU A 10 34.41 -60.25 -54.40
CA LEU A 10 34.61 -60.11 -52.96
C LEU A 10 35.63 -58.96 -52.71
N GLY A 11 35.50 -58.20 -51.62
CA GLY A 11 36.67 -57.60 -50.96
C GLY A 11 36.60 -56.13 -50.51
N LEU A 12 36.37 -55.97 -49.20
CA LEU A 12 36.88 -54.98 -48.24
C LEU A 12 36.63 -53.45 -48.36
N VAL A 13 35.87 -52.99 -47.35
CA VAL A 13 36.16 -51.93 -46.35
C VAL A 13 36.30 -50.46 -46.81
N LEU A 14 35.31 -49.65 -46.41
CA LEU A 14 35.50 -48.41 -45.64
C LEU A 14 34.21 -48.08 -44.88
N GLY A 15 34.34 -47.72 -43.61
CA GLY A 15 33.31 -47.84 -42.58
C GLY A 15 32.28 -46.72 -42.51
N CYS A 16 31.16 -47.06 -41.86
CA CYS A 16 30.22 -46.12 -41.25
C CYS A 16 29.93 -46.60 -39.82
N ARG A 17 30.08 -45.69 -38.86
CA ARG A 17 29.65 -45.82 -37.46
C ARG A 17 28.14 -46.09 -37.43
N THR A 18 27.73 -47.07 -36.65
CA THR A 18 26.33 -47.33 -36.28
C THR A 18 26.04 -46.66 -34.95
N ASP A 19 24.96 -45.89 -34.88
CA ASP A 19 24.37 -45.35 -33.66
C ASP A 19 24.09 -46.46 -32.62
N PRO A 20 24.30 -46.22 -31.31
CA PRO A 20 23.74 -47.08 -30.28
C PRO A 20 22.32 -46.63 -29.89
N LYS A 21 21.45 -47.63 -29.74
CA LYS A 21 20.11 -47.57 -29.15
C LYS A 21 20.09 -46.96 -27.75
N PRO A 22 18.94 -46.44 -27.28
CA PRO A 22 18.79 -45.85 -25.96
C PRO A 22 18.90 -46.90 -24.85
N ASP A 23 19.59 -46.54 -23.78
CA ASP A 23 19.76 -47.33 -22.56
C ASP A 23 18.51 -47.17 -21.67
N PRO A 24 17.88 -48.26 -21.16
CA PRO A 24 16.76 -48.16 -20.24
C PRO A 24 17.25 -48.07 -18.79
N MET A 25 16.67 -47.12 -18.06
CA MET A 25 16.81 -46.89 -16.61
C MET A 25 18.08 -46.16 -16.14
N ASP A 26 18.09 -44.85 -16.33
CA ASP A 26 18.73 -43.92 -15.39
C ASP A 26 17.66 -43.34 -14.45
N THR A 27 17.52 -43.93 -13.26
CA THR A 27 16.66 -43.44 -12.17
C THR A 27 17.41 -42.49 -11.23
N GLY A 28 18.44 -41.79 -11.73
CA GLY A 28 19.33 -40.94 -10.95
C GLY A 28 19.44 -39.52 -11.51
N ARG A 29 18.35 -38.91 -11.99
CA ARG A 29 18.35 -37.47 -12.31
C ARG A 29 18.38 -36.70 -10.99
N SER A 30 19.55 -36.16 -10.65
CA SER A 30 19.68 -35.14 -9.60
C SER A 30 18.59 -34.08 -9.79
N MET A 31 17.86 -33.75 -8.71
CA MET A 31 16.79 -32.76 -8.68
C MET A 31 17.27 -31.31 -9.00
N THR A 32 18.54 -31.13 -9.36
CA THR A 32 19.20 -29.88 -9.78
C THR A 32 19.41 -29.75 -11.30
N GLY A 33 18.79 -30.59 -12.13
CA GLY A 33 19.31 -30.96 -13.45
C GLY A 33 18.96 -30.15 -14.72
N ALA A 34 18.35 -28.96 -14.65
CA ALA A 34 18.09 -28.15 -15.87
C ALA A 34 18.57 -26.68 -15.75
N HIS A 35 18.18 -25.98 -14.68
CA HIS A 35 18.53 -24.55 -14.47
C HIS A 35 19.83 -24.33 -13.67
N GLY A 36 20.66 -25.36 -13.50
CA GLY A 36 21.92 -25.26 -12.76
C GLY A 36 21.78 -25.06 -11.24
N PRO A 37 22.91 -24.92 -10.52
CA PRO A 37 22.94 -24.76 -9.07
C PRO A 37 22.46 -23.37 -8.62
N ILE A 38 22.18 -23.24 -7.32
CA ILE A 38 21.88 -21.96 -6.65
C ILE A 38 23.01 -21.64 -5.69
N ALA A 39 23.39 -20.37 -5.59
CA ALA A 39 24.27 -19.89 -4.52
C ALA A 39 23.70 -20.27 -3.14
N ALA A 40 24.56 -20.73 -2.25
CA ALA A 40 24.17 -21.10 -0.89
C ALA A 40 24.00 -19.85 0.00
N ASN A 41 23.14 -19.94 1.01
CA ASN A 41 22.97 -18.92 2.05
C ASN A 41 22.52 -17.53 1.57
N ILE A 42 21.93 -17.41 0.38
CA ILE A 42 21.41 -16.13 -0.16
C ILE A 42 19.93 -15.86 0.16
N ALA A 43 19.20 -16.90 0.58
CA ALA A 43 17.76 -16.86 0.76
C ALA A 43 17.34 -17.08 2.22
N GLY A 44 16.16 -16.60 2.57
CA GLY A 44 15.54 -16.80 3.88
C GLY A 44 14.06 -16.42 3.86
N PRO A 45 13.38 -16.47 5.03
CA PRO A 45 12.04 -15.95 5.16
C PRO A 45 11.97 -14.48 4.71
N MET A 46 10.92 -14.11 3.97
CA MET A 46 10.74 -12.74 3.51
C MET A 46 10.74 -11.76 4.68
N GLY A 47 11.32 -10.58 4.47
CA GLY A 47 11.43 -9.51 5.47
C GLY A 47 12.50 -9.76 6.54
N THR A 48 13.35 -10.77 6.37
CA THR A 48 14.51 -11.03 7.23
C THR A 48 15.82 -10.62 6.55
N ALA A 49 16.85 -10.40 7.37
CA ALA A 49 18.20 -10.15 6.89
C ALA A 49 18.82 -11.42 6.27
N VAL A 50 19.62 -11.24 5.21
CA VAL A 50 20.39 -12.29 4.55
C VAL A 50 21.14 -13.18 5.55
N PRO A 51 21.17 -14.51 5.36
CA PRO A 51 21.84 -15.42 6.29
C PRO A 51 23.33 -15.15 6.52
N TYR A 52 24.03 -14.60 5.52
CA TYR A 52 25.44 -14.26 5.62
C TYR A 52 25.73 -12.93 6.32
N ALA A 53 24.71 -12.15 6.70
CA ALA A 53 24.91 -10.88 7.41
C ALA A 53 25.67 -11.10 8.72
N THR A 54 26.69 -10.29 8.94
CA THR A 54 27.43 -10.17 10.19
C THR A 54 26.52 -9.69 11.32
N ALA A 55 26.98 -9.81 12.57
CA ALA A 55 26.20 -9.33 13.72
C ALA A 55 25.96 -7.81 13.68
N GLU A 56 26.92 -7.06 13.14
CA GLU A 56 26.81 -5.61 12.96
C GLU A 56 25.81 -5.26 11.86
N GLU A 57 25.90 -5.90 10.69
CA GLU A 57 24.92 -5.73 9.61
C GLU A 57 23.49 -6.09 10.06
N ARG A 58 23.32 -7.14 10.86
CA ARG A 58 22.01 -7.48 11.43
C ARG A 58 21.49 -6.38 12.36
N ALA A 59 22.35 -5.79 13.18
CA ALA A 59 21.95 -4.66 14.01
C ALA A 59 21.58 -3.44 13.16
N THR A 60 22.31 -3.18 12.08
CA THR A 60 21.99 -2.14 11.08
C THR A 60 20.66 -2.41 10.38
N PHE A 61 20.39 -3.64 9.96
CA PHE A 61 19.12 -4.06 9.38
C PHE A 61 17.94 -3.77 10.32
N GLU A 62 18.06 -4.11 11.61
CA GLU A 62 17.00 -3.84 12.59
C GLU A 62 16.81 -2.35 12.86
N ARG A 63 17.87 -1.52 12.79
CA ARG A 63 17.72 -0.06 12.86
C ARG A 63 17.01 0.49 11.63
N GLY A 64 17.43 0.08 10.42
CA GLY A 64 16.78 0.51 9.19
C GLY A 64 15.32 0.06 9.09
N LYS A 65 14.97 -1.11 9.64
CA LYS A 65 13.58 -1.54 9.75
C LYS A 65 12.75 -0.63 10.64
N LYS A 66 13.32 -0.07 11.71
CA LYS A 66 12.63 0.94 12.53
C LYS A 66 12.41 2.23 11.77
N VAL A 67 13.40 2.67 10.98
CA VAL A 67 13.25 3.84 10.08
C VAL A 67 12.13 3.60 9.08
N ALA A 68 12.08 2.43 8.43
CA ALA A 68 11.02 2.10 7.47
C ALA A 68 9.61 2.06 8.09
N LEU A 69 9.50 1.82 9.40
CA LEU A 69 8.25 1.77 10.18
C LEU A 69 7.94 3.10 10.89
N HIS A 70 8.79 4.10 10.81
CA HIS A 70 8.56 5.38 11.48
C HIS A 70 7.54 6.22 10.70
N ARG A 71 6.48 6.67 11.40
CA ARG A 71 5.45 7.55 10.85
C ARG A 71 5.90 8.98 11.08
N PHE A 72 6.23 9.69 10.01
CA PHE A 72 6.59 11.10 10.10
C PHE A 72 5.34 11.93 10.43
N SER A 73 5.48 12.80 11.41
CA SER A 73 4.52 13.87 11.74
C SER A 73 4.76 15.12 10.88
N TYR A 74 3.88 16.12 10.93
CA TYR A 74 4.13 17.41 10.28
C TYR A 74 5.31 18.14 10.94
N ASP A 75 5.42 18.08 12.26
CA ASP A 75 6.57 18.64 13.00
C ASP A 75 7.90 17.94 12.67
N GLU A 76 7.85 16.69 12.19
CA GLU A 76 9.01 15.91 11.73
C GLU A 76 9.30 16.08 10.23
N GLY A 77 8.57 16.95 9.50
CA GLY A 77 8.81 17.25 8.09
C GLY A 77 7.91 16.55 7.08
N LEU A 78 6.83 15.89 7.50
CA LEU A 78 5.92 15.26 6.54
C LEU A 78 5.24 16.32 5.66
N GLY A 79 5.72 16.50 4.43
CA GLY A 79 5.09 17.41 3.48
C GLY A 79 6.09 18.19 2.65
N PRO A 80 5.74 19.37 2.12
CA PRO A 80 4.43 20.05 2.24
C PRO A 80 3.29 19.31 1.52
N ALA A 81 3.60 18.36 0.63
CA ALA A 81 2.64 17.43 0.05
C ALA A 81 3.21 16.00 -0.02
N PHE A 82 2.35 15.00 0.14
CA PHE A 82 2.72 13.60 0.33
C PHE A 82 1.62 12.64 -0.15
N ASN A 83 1.95 11.36 -0.21
CA ASN A 83 1.06 10.24 -0.52
C ASN A 83 0.91 9.30 0.68
N VAL A 84 1.97 9.14 1.48
CA VAL A 84 2.03 8.28 2.66
C VAL A 84 2.91 8.91 3.73
N SER A 85 2.79 8.46 4.99
CA SER A 85 3.59 8.97 6.11
C SER A 85 4.76 8.08 6.54
N PHE A 86 4.96 6.93 5.90
CA PHE A 86 6.06 6.01 6.22
C PHE A 86 6.32 5.01 5.07
N CYS A 87 7.56 4.53 4.93
CA CYS A 87 7.97 3.68 3.81
C CYS A 87 7.22 2.33 3.77
N ALA A 88 7.07 1.68 4.93
CA ALA A 88 6.46 0.35 4.99
C ALA A 88 4.98 0.35 4.58
N SER A 89 4.29 1.49 4.51
CA SER A 89 2.88 1.57 4.11
C SER A 89 2.64 1.14 2.66
N CYS A 90 3.60 1.39 1.77
CA CYS A 90 3.56 0.93 0.37
C CYS A 90 4.27 -0.41 0.18
N HIS A 91 5.16 -0.79 1.11
CA HIS A 91 6.01 -1.97 1.03
C HIS A 91 5.70 -2.95 2.16
N GLU A 92 4.42 -3.27 2.33
CA GLU A 92 3.87 -4.00 3.48
C GLU A 92 3.62 -5.48 3.19
N LYS A 93 3.51 -5.88 1.92
CA LYS A 93 2.96 -7.19 1.52
C LYS A 93 4.01 -8.16 0.96
N PRO A 94 4.19 -9.37 1.54
CA PRO A 94 3.47 -9.92 2.71
C PRO A 94 4.04 -9.45 4.06
N VAL A 95 5.18 -8.75 4.02
CA VAL A 95 5.89 -8.18 5.18
C VAL A 95 6.62 -6.92 4.74
N THR A 96 7.14 -6.14 5.70
CA THR A 96 7.97 -4.95 5.43
C THR A 96 9.09 -5.24 4.42
N GLY A 97 9.14 -4.44 3.36
CA GLY A 97 10.04 -4.62 2.21
C GLY A 97 9.38 -5.30 1.01
N GLY A 98 8.11 -5.68 1.13
CA GLY A 98 7.33 -6.31 0.08
C GLY A 98 6.74 -5.33 -0.95
N SER A 99 5.73 -5.78 -1.69
CA SER A 99 4.87 -4.94 -2.53
C SER A 99 3.77 -4.28 -1.69
N GLY A 100 2.75 -3.71 -2.34
CA GLY A 100 1.56 -3.17 -1.68
C GLY A 100 0.27 -3.57 -2.42
N GLY A 101 -0.86 -3.50 -1.72
CA GLY A 101 -2.19 -3.70 -2.32
C GLY A 101 -2.54 -2.65 -3.37
N LEU A 102 -3.67 -2.84 -4.07
CA LEU A 102 -4.20 -1.91 -5.07
C LEU A 102 -4.40 -0.50 -4.51
N TYR A 103 -4.82 -0.39 -3.26
CA TYR A 103 -5.05 0.91 -2.62
C TYR A 103 -3.78 1.75 -2.43
N ARG A 104 -2.60 1.12 -2.52
CA ARG A 104 -1.28 1.78 -2.47
C ARG A 104 -0.72 2.15 -3.83
N ASN A 105 -1.43 1.80 -4.90
CA ASN A 105 -1.06 2.27 -6.22
C ASN A 105 -1.05 3.79 -6.29
N PHE A 106 -0.01 4.35 -6.89
CA PHE A 106 0.16 5.79 -7.03
C PHE A 106 0.13 6.20 -8.50
N PHE A 107 -0.05 7.50 -8.72
CA PHE A 107 -0.19 8.06 -10.06
C PHE A 107 1.06 8.81 -10.50
N LEU A 108 1.34 8.68 -11.78
CA LEU A 108 2.41 9.36 -12.49
C LEU A 108 1.81 10.14 -13.66
N THR A 109 2.28 11.36 -13.86
CA THR A 109 1.77 12.28 -14.87
C THR A 109 2.84 12.80 -15.80
N GLY A 110 2.41 13.08 -17.02
CA GLY A 110 3.27 13.62 -18.07
C GLY A 110 2.50 14.44 -19.10
N ILE A 111 3.29 15.16 -19.89
CA ILE A 111 2.84 15.97 -21.00
C ILE A 111 3.58 15.49 -22.24
N VAL A 112 2.86 14.98 -23.22
CA VAL A 112 3.35 14.77 -24.58
C VAL A 112 2.98 15.98 -25.40
N ASP A 113 3.97 16.70 -25.90
CA ASP A 113 3.76 17.91 -26.69
C ASP A 113 3.30 17.61 -28.14
N GLU A 114 3.09 18.67 -28.93
CA GLU A 114 2.65 18.55 -30.34
C GLU A 114 3.65 17.83 -31.25
N TYR A 115 4.91 17.66 -30.82
CA TYR A 115 5.96 16.94 -31.54
C TYR A 115 6.13 15.50 -31.04
N GLY A 116 5.32 15.06 -30.08
CA GLY A 116 5.42 13.73 -29.47
C GLY A 116 6.52 13.63 -28.41
N VAL A 117 7.06 14.75 -27.94
CA VAL A 117 8.10 14.75 -26.89
C VAL A 117 7.43 14.70 -25.53
N PHE A 118 7.81 13.71 -24.72
CA PHE A 118 7.35 13.56 -23.35
C PHE A 118 8.10 14.50 -22.40
N PHE A 119 7.38 15.07 -21.44
CA PHE A 119 7.91 15.79 -20.29
C PHE A 119 7.20 15.28 -19.02
N PRO A 120 7.91 15.01 -17.92
CA PRO A 120 7.25 14.75 -16.65
C PRO A 120 6.45 16.00 -16.25
N ALA A 121 5.19 15.80 -15.85
CA ALA A 121 4.38 16.90 -15.32
C ALA A 121 4.80 17.20 -13.87
N GLU A 122 4.46 18.40 -13.41
CA GLU A 122 4.62 18.80 -12.02
C GLU A 122 3.33 18.52 -11.25
N SER A 123 3.46 18.15 -9.98
CA SER A 123 2.36 18.07 -9.03
C SER A 123 2.77 18.76 -7.75
N ALA A 124 1.98 19.75 -7.32
CA ALA A 124 2.26 20.59 -6.16
C ALA A 124 3.66 21.23 -6.19
N GLY A 125 4.10 21.71 -7.37
CA GLY A 125 5.42 22.34 -7.55
C GLY A 125 6.62 21.39 -7.45
N ALA A 126 6.41 20.08 -7.27
CA ALA A 126 7.48 19.08 -7.30
C ALA A 126 7.65 18.49 -8.71
N SER A 127 8.91 18.31 -9.11
CA SER A 127 9.31 17.69 -10.37
C SER A 127 9.35 16.15 -10.27
N GLY A 128 9.02 15.46 -11.36
CA GLY A 128 9.16 14.00 -11.45
C GLY A 128 7.89 13.21 -11.75
N GLY A 129 6.76 13.88 -12.00
CA GLY A 129 5.50 13.25 -12.43
C GLY A 129 4.71 12.55 -11.32
N VAL A 130 5.25 12.37 -10.10
CA VAL A 130 4.47 11.76 -9.00
C VAL A 130 3.37 12.70 -8.56
N VAL A 131 2.11 12.24 -8.61
CA VAL A 131 0.99 13.00 -8.06
C VAL A 131 1.00 12.88 -6.54
N ARG A 132 0.94 14.02 -5.85
CA ARG A 132 0.88 14.10 -4.39
C ARG A 132 -0.57 14.33 -3.96
N LEU A 133 -1.16 13.32 -3.32
CA LEU A 133 -2.60 13.25 -3.04
C LEU A 133 -3.02 14.10 -1.84
N TYR A 134 -2.10 14.31 -0.89
CA TYR A 134 -2.39 15.00 0.37
C TYR A 134 -1.47 16.20 0.53
N HIS A 135 -2.02 17.27 1.11
CA HIS A 135 -1.30 18.51 1.40
C HIS A 135 -1.46 18.87 2.87
N ARG A 136 -0.44 19.55 3.40
CA ARG A 136 -0.48 20.17 4.72
C ARG A 136 -1.55 21.28 4.76
N PRO A 137 -2.56 21.19 5.65
CA PRO A 137 -3.67 22.16 5.67
C PRO A 137 -3.23 23.56 6.14
N ASP A 138 -2.11 23.68 6.85
CA ASP A 138 -1.54 24.95 7.33
C ASP A 138 -0.77 25.73 6.26
N MET A 139 -0.50 25.12 5.11
CA MET A 139 0.24 25.74 4.00
C MET A 139 -0.64 26.52 3.02
N GLY A 140 -1.97 26.47 3.19
CA GLY A 140 -2.92 27.15 2.30
C GLY A 140 -3.07 26.54 0.91
N GLU A 141 -2.47 25.36 0.69
CA GLU A 141 -2.60 24.57 -0.52
C GLU A 141 -3.93 23.79 -0.54
N PRO A 142 -4.48 23.48 -1.72
CA PRO A 142 -5.67 22.65 -1.84
C PRO A 142 -5.46 21.27 -1.22
N VAL A 143 -6.44 20.77 -0.46
CA VAL A 143 -6.38 19.42 0.16
C VAL A 143 -6.68 18.27 -0.83
N HIS A 144 -6.61 18.56 -2.13
CA HIS A 144 -6.80 17.61 -3.23
C HIS A 144 -5.65 17.80 -4.25
N PRO A 145 -5.30 16.78 -5.05
CA PRO A 145 -4.22 16.90 -6.02
C PRO A 145 -4.57 17.88 -7.15
N GLU A 146 -3.73 18.91 -7.34
CA GLU A 146 -3.77 19.73 -8.55
C GLU A 146 -2.77 19.23 -9.59
N LEU A 147 -3.24 19.12 -10.84
CA LEU A 147 -2.44 18.70 -11.98
C LEU A 147 -2.25 19.86 -12.95
N ASP A 148 -1.10 19.89 -13.65
CA ASP A 148 -0.88 20.82 -14.77
C ASP A 148 -2.03 20.64 -15.80
N PRO A 149 -2.73 21.70 -16.22
CA PRO A 149 -3.82 21.60 -17.21
C PRO A 149 -3.42 21.03 -18.57
N ARG A 150 -2.12 20.95 -18.86
CA ARG A 150 -1.56 20.35 -20.08
C ARG A 150 -1.33 18.84 -19.95
N THR A 151 -1.46 18.28 -18.74
CA THR A 151 -1.28 16.85 -18.47
C THR A 151 -2.18 16.04 -19.40
N ASN A 152 -1.57 15.15 -20.18
CA ASN A 152 -2.26 14.28 -21.13
C ASN A 152 -1.78 12.82 -21.08
N VAL A 153 -0.88 12.51 -20.13
CA VAL A 153 -0.50 11.15 -19.74
C VAL A 153 -0.73 11.04 -18.23
N ILE A 154 -1.50 10.02 -17.83
CA ILE A 154 -1.71 9.62 -16.44
C ILE A 154 -1.56 8.11 -16.40
N ALA A 155 -0.70 7.63 -15.51
CA ALA A 155 -0.38 6.21 -15.36
C ALA A 155 -0.44 5.80 -13.90
N GLN A 156 -0.85 4.56 -13.65
CA GLN A 156 -0.87 3.97 -12.32
C GLN A 156 0.34 3.04 -12.14
N ARG A 157 0.89 2.99 -10.93
CA ARG A 157 2.00 2.09 -10.58
C ARG A 157 1.77 1.40 -9.24
N ASN A 158 2.07 0.11 -9.20
CA ASN A 158 2.10 -0.67 -7.96
C ASN A 158 3.52 -0.69 -7.35
N PRO A 159 3.66 -0.55 -6.02
CA PRO A 159 4.96 -0.64 -5.33
C PRO A 159 5.68 -1.99 -5.56
N ILE A 160 6.98 -1.95 -5.84
CA ILE A 160 7.78 -3.18 -6.07
C ILE A 160 8.37 -3.73 -4.77
N PRO A 161 8.56 -5.07 -4.66
CA PRO A 161 9.25 -5.67 -3.52
C PRO A 161 10.77 -5.46 -3.59
N PHE A 162 11.40 -5.36 -2.42
CA PHE A 162 12.84 -5.18 -2.20
C PHE A 162 13.59 -6.47 -1.85
N PHE A 163 12.94 -7.64 -1.89
CA PHE A 163 13.59 -8.90 -1.53
C PHE A 163 14.77 -9.20 -2.46
N GLY A 164 15.97 -9.41 -1.87
CA GLY A 164 17.18 -9.78 -2.60
C GLY A 164 17.82 -8.66 -3.43
N VAL A 165 17.39 -7.40 -3.30
CA VAL A 165 17.94 -6.30 -4.13
C VAL A 165 19.43 -6.03 -3.92
N GLY A 166 19.99 -6.35 -2.74
CA GLY A 166 21.44 -6.32 -2.54
C GLY A 166 22.19 -7.32 -3.43
N LEU A 167 21.61 -8.50 -3.68
CA LEU A 167 22.20 -9.48 -4.61
C LEU A 167 22.14 -8.98 -6.06
N ILE A 168 21.09 -8.23 -6.42
CA ILE A 168 20.99 -7.55 -7.72
C ILE A 168 22.02 -6.42 -7.84
N ALA A 169 22.25 -5.66 -6.76
CA ALA A 169 23.27 -4.62 -6.71
C ALA A 169 24.69 -5.16 -6.95
N GLU A 170 24.97 -6.40 -6.52
CA GLU A 170 26.27 -7.06 -6.72
C GLU A 170 26.51 -7.58 -8.15
N LEU A 171 25.49 -7.63 -9.02
CA LEU A 171 25.64 -8.10 -10.40
C LEU A 171 26.58 -7.18 -11.19
N SER A 172 27.40 -7.77 -12.07
CA SER A 172 28.20 -6.99 -13.01
C SER A 172 27.34 -6.51 -14.18
N ASN A 173 27.72 -5.39 -14.80
CA ASN A 173 27.08 -4.93 -16.03
C ASN A 173 27.25 -5.95 -17.17
N GLU A 174 28.41 -6.62 -17.23
CA GLU A 174 28.68 -7.70 -18.19
C GLU A 174 27.67 -8.84 -18.08
N GLU A 175 27.31 -9.25 -16.86
CA GLU A 175 26.34 -10.34 -16.68
C GLU A 175 24.95 -9.94 -17.19
N ILE A 176 24.50 -8.70 -16.93
CA ILE A 176 23.20 -8.21 -17.44
C ILE A 176 23.23 -8.09 -18.96
N LEU A 177 24.25 -7.42 -19.51
CA LEU A 177 24.37 -7.14 -20.94
C LEU A 177 24.56 -8.39 -21.80
N LYS A 178 25.00 -9.51 -21.21
CA LYS A 178 25.11 -10.80 -21.90
C LYS A 178 23.76 -11.32 -22.39
N HIS A 179 22.65 -10.89 -21.77
CA HIS A 179 21.30 -11.28 -22.14
C HIS A 179 20.64 -10.31 -23.13
N ALA A 180 21.29 -9.19 -23.45
CA ALA A 180 20.72 -8.19 -24.34
C ALA A 180 20.80 -8.64 -25.81
N ASP A 181 19.68 -8.54 -26.51
CA ASP A 181 19.55 -8.76 -27.95
C ASP A 181 18.68 -7.65 -28.57
N PRO A 182 19.13 -6.40 -28.58
CA PRO A 182 18.33 -5.27 -29.07
C PRO A 182 17.98 -5.34 -30.57
N ASP A 183 18.64 -6.22 -31.33
CA ASP A 183 18.49 -6.35 -32.78
C ASP A 183 17.77 -7.67 -33.19
N ASP A 184 17.27 -8.46 -32.23
CA ASP A 184 16.63 -9.77 -32.44
C ASP A 184 17.49 -10.65 -33.38
N GLU A 185 18.77 -10.84 -33.01
CA GLU A 185 19.74 -11.55 -33.83
C GLU A 185 19.38 -13.04 -34.02
N ASP A 186 18.69 -13.63 -33.04
CA ASP A 186 18.27 -15.04 -33.11
C ASP A 186 16.87 -15.25 -33.72
N GLY A 187 16.08 -14.19 -33.89
CA GLY A 187 14.80 -14.18 -34.59
C GLY A 187 13.67 -14.84 -33.81
N ASP A 188 13.76 -14.87 -32.48
CA ASP A 188 12.71 -15.33 -31.59
C ASP A 188 11.61 -14.26 -31.38
N GLY A 189 11.88 -13.02 -31.76
CA GLY A 189 10.97 -11.87 -31.65
C GLY A 189 11.08 -11.11 -30.33
N ILE A 190 12.09 -11.38 -29.50
CA ILE A 190 12.37 -10.73 -28.23
C ILE A 190 13.59 -9.82 -28.42
N SER A 191 13.45 -8.53 -28.11
CA SER A 191 14.48 -7.50 -28.35
C SER A 191 14.99 -6.87 -27.05
N GLY A 192 15.23 -7.72 -26.05
CA GLY A 192 15.60 -7.30 -24.69
C GLY A 192 16.82 -6.38 -24.68
N ARG A 193 16.74 -5.23 -24.00
CA ARG A 193 17.86 -4.29 -23.91
C ARG A 193 17.97 -3.56 -22.57
N ALA A 194 19.16 -3.05 -22.27
CA ALA A 194 19.40 -2.29 -21.05
C ALA A 194 18.85 -0.86 -21.13
N ASN A 195 18.38 -0.32 -20.00
CA ASN A 195 18.24 1.12 -19.79
C ASN A 195 19.53 1.68 -19.17
N TYR A 196 19.78 2.98 -19.32
CA TYR A 196 20.99 3.64 -18.84
C TYR A 196 20.70 4.86 -17.96
N ASP A 197 21.28 4.91 -16.76
CA ASP A 197 21.35 6.12 -15.92
C ASP A 197 22.79 6.66 -15.96
N ARG A 198 22.97 7.87 -16.49
CA ARG A 198 24.27 8.54 -16.63
C ARG A 198 25.36 7.67 -17.30
N GLY A 199 24.95 6.81 -18.24
CA GLY A 199 25.85 5.90 -18.97
C GLY A 199 26.17 4.58 -18.26
N PHE A 200 25.50 4.28 -17.14
CA PHE A 200 25.58 3.02 -16.41
C PHE A 200 24.31 2.18 -16.62
N VAL A 201 24.46 0.86 -16.71
CA VAL A 201 23.33 -0.08 -16.83
C VAL A 201 22.44 0.04 -15.59
N GLY A 202 21.22 0.51 -15.80
CA GLY A 202 20.22 0.64 -14.76
C GLY A 202 19.61 -0.71 -14.37
N ARG A 203 19.16 -0.81 -13.11
CA ARG A 203 18.77 -2.10 -12.50
C ARG A 203 17.55 -2.01 -11.60
N PHE A 204 17.27 -0.82 -11.07
CA PHE A 204 16.20 -0.58 -10.11
C PHE A 204 15.08 0.25 -10.73
N GLY A 205 13.86 0.05 -10.22
CA GLY A 205 12.63 0.63 -10.76
C GLY A 205 11.94 -0.28 -11.79
N ARG A 206 10.75 0.13 -12.21
CA ARG A 206 9.90 -0.61 -13.17
C ARG A 206 10.44 -0.55 -14.60
N LYS A 207 11.26 0.45 -14.93
CA LYS A 207 11.89 0.62 -16.25
C LYS A 207 13.43 0.66 -16.13
N SER A 208 14.03 0.03 -15.12
CA SER A 208 15.50 0.05 -14.89
C SER A 208 16.10 1.47 -14.85
N GLN A 209 15.37 2.47 -14.40
CA GLN A 209 15.75 3.88 -14.54
C GLN A 209 16.81 4.35 -13.51
N THR A 210 17.29 3.49 -12.61
CA THR A 210 18.25 3.87 -11.56
C THR A 210 19.30 2.79 -11.34
N VAL A 211 20.55 3.22 -11.09
CA VAL A 211 21.71 2.32 -10.87
C VAL A 211 22.03 2.06 -9.39
N SER A 212 21.57 2.93 -8.47
CA SER A 212 21.87 2.84 -7.04
C SER A 212 20.60 2.65 -6.19
N ILE A 213 20.72 1.84 -5.15
CA ILE A 213 19.63 1.65 -4.17
C ILE A 213 19.37 2.94 -3.39
N GLU A 214 20.43 3.71 -3.06
CA GLU A 214 20.29 5.01 -2.39
C GLU A 214 19.44 5.98 -3.22
N GLY A 215 19.74 6.14 -4.51
CA GLY A 215 18.95 7.01 -5.40
C GLY A 215 17.49 6.55 -5.47
N PHE A 216 17.28 5.24 -5.54
CA PHE A 216 15.97 4.61 -5.56
C PHE A 216 15.17 4.74 -4.25
N ILE A 217 15.82 5.04 -3.13
CA ILE A 217 15.18 5.29 -1.82
C ILE A 217 14.94 6.79 -1.62
N ARG A 218 15.93 7.64 -1.94
CA ARG A 218 15.84 9.09 -1.75
C ARG A 218 14.78 9.74 -2.64
N GLY A 219 14.58 9.23 -3.87
CA GLY A 219 13.54 9.73 -4.77
C GLY A 219 12.14 9.61 -4.13
N PRO A 220 11.70 8.41 -3.73
CA PRO A 220 10.42 8.23 -3.05
C PRO A 220 10.30 8.92 -1.69
N LEU A 221 11.37 9.06 -0.90
CA LEU A 221 11.32 9.87 0.33
C LEU A 221 10.84 11.28 0.02
N LYS A 222 11.44 11.94 -0.98
CA LYS A 222 11.04 13.27 -1.43
C LYS A 222 9.64 13.28 -2.07
N ASN A 223 9.36 12.40 -3.02
CA ASN A 223 8.17 12.53 -3.86
C ASN A 223 6.90 11.92 -3.28
N HIS A 224 7.02 10.95 -2.37
CA HIS A 224 5.88 10.28 -1.76
C HIS A 224 5.67 10.65 -0.30
N LEU A 225 6.73 10.99 0.45
CA LEU A 225 6.59 11.40 1.84
C LEU A 225 6.83 12.91 2.01
N GLY A 226 7.57 13.52 1.08
CA GLY A 226 8.02 14.90 1.28
C GLY A 226 9.24 15.01 2.18
N ILE A 227 9.94 13.90 2.46
CA ILE A 227 11.05 13.90 3.41
C ILE A 227 12.37 14.19 2.70
N THR A 228 13.09 15.17 3.21
CA THR A 228 14.37 15.67 2.72
C THR A 228 15.53 14.85 3.27
N THR A 229 16.57 14.72 2.43
CA THR A 229 17.77 13.91 2.72
C THR A 229 19.00 14.52 2.08
N ASP A 230 20.12 14.43 2.81
CA ASP A 230 21.45 14.56 2.24
C ASP A 230 21.91 13.24 1.61
N PRO A 231 22.66 13.27 0.49
CA PRO A 231 23.28 12.07 -0.06
C PRO A 231 24.29 11.48 0.92
N LEU A 232 24.43 10.16 0.92
CA LEU A 232 25.48 9.49 1.67
C LEU A 232 26.86 9.95 1.17
N THR A 233 27.75 10.21 2.12
CA THR A 233 29.15 10.52 1.82
C THR A 233 29.85 9.32 1.17
N ASP A 234 30.93 9.55 0.41
CA ASP A 234 31.70 8.47 -0.21
C ASP A 234 32.19 7.43 0.82
N ALA A 235 32.52 7.87 2.04
CA ALA A 235 32.89 6.99 3.14
C ALA A 235 31.71 6.11 3.57
N GLN A 236 30.52 6.69 3.76
CA GLN A 236 29.32 5.91 4.07
C GLN A 236 28.96 4.94 2.93
N LYS A 237 29.07 5.36 1.67
CA LYS A 237 28.82 4.50 0.50
C LYS A 237 29.81 3.31 0.43
N ALA A 238 31.06 3.52 0.83
CA ALA A 238 32.06 2.45 0.90
C ALA A 238 31.79 1.48 2.06
N ASP A 239 31.16 1.96 3.14
CA ASP A 239 30.80 1.17 4.32
C ASP A 239 29.43 0.47 4.20
N LEU A 240 28.68 0.70 3.11
CA LEU A 240 27.43 -0.02 2.85
C LEU A 240 27.68 -1.52 2.66
N PRO A 241 26.67 -2.38 2.94
CA PRO A 241 26.78 -3.83 2.73
C PRO A 241 27.18 -4.23 1.31
N VAL A 242 26.78 -3.42 0.31
CA VAL A 242 27.28 -3.46 -1.06
C VAL A 242 27.91 -2.11 -1.35
N ASP A 243 29.24 -2.09 -1.51
CA ASP A 243 30.00 -0.86 -1.79
C ASP A 243 29.48 -0.17 -3.06
N SER A 244 28.99 1.05 -2.87
CA SER A 244 28.49 1.90 -3.95
C SER A 244 29.30 3.20 -4.11
N SER A 245 30.52 3.24 -3.56
CA SER A 245 31.43 4.40 -3.65
C SER A 245 32.22 4.44 -4.96
N ALA A 246 32.41 3.28 -5.61
CA ALA A 246 33.13 3.17 -6.85
C ALA A 246 32.23 3.48 -8.05
N ALA A 247 32.61 4.47 -8.86
CA ALA A 247 32.10 4.63 -10.22
C ALA A 247 32.37 3.33 -10.98
N SER A 248 31.30 2.64 -11.38
CA SER A 248 31.35 1.60 -12.40
C SER A 248 32.04 2.16 -13.66
N THR A 249 32.47 1.29 -14.57
CA THR A 249 32.85 1.75 -15.91
C THR A 249 31.60 2.29 -16.60
N MET A 250 31.70 3.47 -17.23
CA MET A 250 30.66 3.91 -18.16
C MET A 250 30.64 2.91 -19.32
N ASP A 251 29.56 2.15 -19.43
CA ASP A 251 29.42 1.11 -20.44
C ASP A 251 28.56 1.57 -21.63
N GLY A 252 27.93 2.74 -21.51
CA GLY A 252 27.19 3.38 -22.60
C GLY A 252 28.10 3.90 -23.72
N ALA A 253 27.68 3.68 -24.97
CA ALA A 253 28.24 4.36 -26.13
C ALA A 253 28.17 5.89 -25.91
N THR A 254 29.17 6.62 -26.42
CA THR A 254 29.26 8.10 -26.38
C THR A 254 28.04 8.86 -26.97
N GLY A 255 27.00 8.16 -27.43
CA GLY A 255 25.72 8.72 -27.89
C GLY A 255 24.79 9.22 -26.79
N SER A 256 24.95 8.77 -25.53
CA SER A 256 24.16 9.25 -24.38
C SER A 256 24.50 10.69 -23.97
N LEU A 257 25.63 11.24 -24.43
CA LEU A 257 25.98 12.65 -24.23
C LEU A 257 25.10 13.63 -25.04
N PHE A 258 24.26 13.13 -25.97
CA PHE A 258 23.53 13.96 -26.94
C PHE A 258 22.00 13.79 -26.96
N HIS A 259 21.43 12.82 -26.24
CA HIS A 259 20.00 12.84 -25.94
C HIS A 259 19.84 13.59 -24.62
N GLY A 260 19.02 14.64 -24.60
CA GLY A 260 18.66 15.34 -23.37
C GLY A 260 17.87 14.40 -22.46
N VAL A 261 18.57 13.49 -21.78
CA VAL A 261 17.99 12.53 -20.84
C VAL A 261 17.24 13.34 -19.79
N LEU A 262 15.91 13.23 -19.83
CA LEU A 262 15.03 13.91 -18.90
C LEU A 262 15.39 13.46 -17.47
N PRO A 263 15.46 14.37 -16.50
CA PRO A 263 15.78 14.00 -15.13
C PRO A 263 14.78 12.96 -14.59
N TYR A 264 15.31 11.93 -13.94
CA TYR A 264 14.60 10.74 -13.41
C TYR A 264 13.79 11.02 -12.15
N GLY A 265 13.15 12.19 -12.10
CA GLY A 265 12.63 12.79 -10.87
C GLY A 265 11.69 11.89 -10.08
N GLN A 266 10.96 10.96 -10.71
CA GLN A 266 10.09 10.00 -10.02
C GLN A 266 10.84 9.14 -8.99
N ALA A 267 11.90 8.46 -9.43
CA ALA A 267 12.48 7.32 -8.74
C ALA A 267 13.94 7.54 -8.32
N ALA A 268 14.62 8.51 -8.91
CA ALA A 268 15.97 8.89 -8.52
C ALA A 268 15.97 10.32 -7.99
N ALA A 269 16.50 10.49 -6.79
CA ALA A 269 16.86 11.82 -6.29
C ALA A 269 18.13 12.33 -7.00
N ASP A 270 18.26 13.65 -7.06
CA ASP A 270 19.49 14.31 -7.46
C ASP A 270 20.66 13.90 -6.52
N ASP A 271 21.89 13.93 -7.04
CA ASP A 271 23.10 13.60 -6.27
C ASP A 271 23.42 14.63 -5.16
N GLY A 272 22.65 15.71 -5.04
CA GLY A 272 22.81 16.76 -4.04
C GLY A 272 21.79 16.68 -2.89
N PRO A 273 21.95 17.54 -1.86
CA PRO A 273 20.95 17.72 -0.81
C PRO A 273 19.55 17.98 -1.37
N ILE A 274 18.54 17.37 -0.75
CA ILE A 274 17.13 17.69 -0.98
C ILE A 274 16.72 18.66 0.14
N THR A 275 15.92 19.66 -0.20
CA THR A 275 15.38 20.67 0.72
C THR A 275 13.97 21.01 0.29
N ASP A 276 13.13 21.44 1.21
CA ASP A 276 11.84 22.06 0.90
C ASP A 276 11.51 23.24 1.83
N ASP A 277 10.22 23.60 1.92
CA ASP A 277 9.75 24.76 2.69
C ASP A 277 8.45 24.38 3.40
N ASP A 278 8.55 23.46 4.35
CA ASP A 278 7.43 23.03 5.21
C ASP A 278 7.57 23.48 6.68
N GLY A 279 8.67 24.16 7.00
CA GLY A 279 8.99 24.69 8.33
C GLY A 279 9.82 23.75 9.21
N ALA A 280 10.03 22.49 8.83
CA ALA A 280 10.95 21.58 9.50
C ALA A 280 12.41 21.86 9.07
N PRO A 281 13.42 21.58 9.91
CA PRO A 281 14.82 21.76 9.53
C PRO A 281 15.36 20.64 8.62
N ASP A 282 15.82 21.02 7.43
CA ASP A 282 16.50 20.11 6.50
C ASP A 282 17.90 19.62 6.97
N PRO A 283 18.31 18.38 6.65
CA PRO A 283 17.44 17.31 6.18
C PRO A 283 16.62 16.73 7.35
N GLU A 284 15.34 16.40 7.14
CA GLU A 284 14.55 15.82 8.24
C GLU A 284 14.94 14.36 8.53
N LEU A 285 15.32 13.59 7.50
CA LEU A 285 15.91 12.27 7.71
C LEU A 285 17.42 12.36 7.84
N SER A 286 17.94 11.96 9.00
CA SER A 286 19.38 12.01 9.28
C SER A 286 20.19 11.10 8.35
N GLY A 287 21.44 11.49 8.07
CA GLY A 287 22.35 10.65 7.27
C GLY A 287 22.66 9.28 7.89
N THR A 288 22.44 9.10 9.21
CA THR A 288 22.57 7.78 9.88
C THR A 288 21.34 6.92 9.59
N ASP A 289 20.14 7.50 9.68
CA ASP A 289 18.90 6.78 9.40
C ASP A 289 18.79 6.42 7.91
N LEU A 290 19.23 7.31 7.00
CA LEU A 290 19.36 7.01 5.59
C LEU A 290 20.32 5.84 5.35
N PHE A 291 21.50 5.85 6.00
CA PHE A 291 22.47 4.75 5.89
C PHE A 291 21.86 3.42 6.37
N ASP A 292 21.17 3.43 7.51
CA ASP A 292 20.52 2.25 8.08
C ASP A 292 19.40 1.74 7.16
N LEU A 293 18.59 2.63 6.57
CA LEU A 293 17.51 2.28 5.64
C LEU A 293 18.03 1.69 4.32
N VAL A 294 19.06 2.29 3.72
CA VAL A 294 19.72 1.76 2.51
C VAL A 294 20.35 0.40 2.81
N SER A 295 21.04 0.27 3.95
CA SER A 295 21.65 -0.98 4.37
C SER A 295 20.62 -2.08 4.64
N MET A 296 19.50 -1.76 5.28
CA MET A 296 18.40 -2.70 5.51
C MET A 296 17.86 -3.25 4.19
N THR A 297 17.73 -2.40 3.18
CA THR A 297 17.29 -2.78 1.83
C THR A 297 18.31 -3.69 1.14
N MET A 298 19.62 -3.37 1.22
CA MET A 298 20.69 -4.22 0.68
C MET A 298 20.81 -5.57 1.38
N LEU A 299 20.53 -5.61 2.68
CA LEU A 299 20.63 -6.82 3.50
C LEU A 299 19.36 -7.67 3.48
N MET A 300 18.32 -7.26 2.76
CA MET A 300 17.07 -8.02 2.71
C MET A 300 17.24 -9.33 1.95
N ALA A 301 16.90 -10.45 2.59
CA ALA A 301 17.05 -11.78 2.01
C ALA A 301 16.22 -11.95 0.72
N ALA A 302 16.75 -12.70 -0.25
CA ALA A 302 15.93 -13.23 -1.32
C ALA A 302 14.95 -14.28 -0.74
N PRO A 303 13.77 -14.47 -1.33
CA PRO A 303 12.83 -15.48 -0.85
C PRO A 303 13.37 -16.90 -1.01
N ASP A 304 13.05 -17.80 -0.06
CA ASP A 304 13.41 -19.21 -0.13
C ASP A 304 12.72 -19.93 -1.30
N VAL A 305 13.51 -20.24 -2.34
CA VAL A 305 13.04 -21.01 -3.50
C VAL A 305 13.12 -22.52 -3.23
N ARG A 306 12.10 -23.26 -3.64
CA ARG A 306 12.11 -24.73 -3.52
C ARG A 306 12.92 -25.34 -4.65
N THR A 307 14.02 -25.99 -4.30
CA THR A 307 14.90 -26.66 -5.27
C THR A 307 14.50 -28.10 -5.53
N GLU A 308 13.85 -28.75 -4.57
CA GLU A 308 13.31 -30.10 -4.70
C GLU A 308 11.85 -30.03 -5.19
N LEU A 309 11.68 -30.17 -6.51
CA LEU A 309 10.36 -30.11 -7.15
C LEU A 309 9.66 -31.48 -7.14
N THR A 310 8.36 -31.47 -6.87
CA THR A 310 7.47 -32.59 -7.13
C THR A 310 7.34 -32.86 -8.64
N PRO A 311 6.85 -34.03 -9.09
CA PRO A 311 6.63 -34.29 -10.51
C PRO A 311 5.76 -33.23 -11.20
N THR A 312 4.68 -32.77 -10.53
CA THR A 312 3.79 -31.72 -11.04
C THR A 312 4.51 -30.39 -11.24
N GLU A 313 5.32 -29.96 -10.26
CA GLU A 313 6.10 -28.72 -10.36
C GLU A 313 7.24 -28.84 -11.38
N LEU A 314 7.81 -30.04 -11.55
CA LEU A 314 8.80 -30.30 -12.58
C LEU A 314 8.20 -30.24 -13.99
N ASP A 315 7.01 -30.81 -14.18
CA ASP A 315 6.25 -30.69 -15.42
C ASP A 315 5.91 -29.22 -15.69
N GLY A 316 5.47 -28.49 -14.67
CA GLY A 316 5.25 -27.04 -14.72
C GLY A 316 6.47 -26.24 -15.15
N ARG A 317 7.66 -26.56 -14.63
CA ARG A 317 8.91 -25.93 -15.08
C ARG A 317 9.19 -26.21 -16.55
N ASN A 318 9.02 -27.45 -17.00
CA ASN A 318 9.24 -27.78 -18.40
C ASN A 318 8.23 -27.07 -19.32
N LEU A 319 6.99 -26.85 -18.84
CA LEU A 319 5.99 -26.04 -19.54
C LEU A 319 6.38 -24.57 -19.59
N PHE A 320 6.91 -24.02 -18.49
CA PHE A 320 7.43 -22.64 -18.45
C PHE A 320 8.55 -22.44 -19.48
N ASP A 321 9.52 -23.35 -19.51
CA ASP A 321 10.62 -23.31 -20.48
C ASP A 321 10.09 -23.52 -21.91
N GLY A 322 9.19 -24.49 -22.10
CA GLY A 322 8.62 -24.82 -23.41
C GLY A 322 7.68 -23.76 -23.97
N ALA A 323 7.11 -22.92 -23.10
CA ALA A 323 6.29 -21.78 -23.46
C ALA A 323 7.10 -20.57 -23.94
N GLY A 324 8.43 -20.56 -23.75
CA GLY A 324 9.27 -19.38 -24.03
C GLY A 324 9.27 -18.35 -22.91
N CYS A 325 8.73 -18.68 -21.72
CA CYS A 325 8.73 -17.74 -20.60
C CYS A 325 10.17 -17.45 -20.11
N ALA A 326 11.05 -18.45 -20.20
CA ALA A 326 12.44 -18.37 -19.72
C ALA A 326 13.33 -17.46 -20.57
N ASP A 327 12.87 -17.03 -21.76
CA ASP A 327 13.66 -16.22 -22.70
C ASP A 327 13.84 -14.79 -22.15
N CYS A 328 12.80 -14.18 -21.58
CA CYS A 328 12.90 -12.94 -20.78
C CYS A 328 13.10 -13.23 -19.27
N HIS A 329 12.39 -14.22 -18.71
CA HIS A 329 12.50 -14.60 -17.30
C HIS A 329 13.64 -15.59 -17.05
N THR A 330 14.85 -15.17 -17.44
CA THR A 330 16.08 -15.97 -17.37
C THR A 330 16.25 -16.61 -15.98
N PRO A 331 16.31 -17.95 -15.85
CA PRO A 331 16.32 -18.62 -14.55
C PRO A 331 17.49 -18.26 -13.63
N ARG A 332 18.64 -17.86 -14.21
CA ARG A 332 19.88 -17.61 -13.48
C ARG A 332 20.63 -16.39 -13.98
N LEU A 333 20.99 -15.52 -13.04
CA LEU A 333 22.06 -14.54 -13.21
C LEU A 333 23.22 -14.88 -12.27
N THR A 334 24.45 -14.66 -12.70
CA THR A 334 25.66 -15.02 -11.96
C THR A 334 26.25 -13.82 -11.24
N GLY A 335 26.12 -13.80 -9.91
CA GLY A 335 26.75 -12.80 -9.05
C GLY A 335 28.05 -13.28 -8.40
N PRO A 336 28.73 -12.42 -7.63
CA PRO A 336 29.94 -12.76 -6.88
C PRO A 336 29.74 -13.93 -5.89
N ARG A 337 28.50 -14.16 -5.46
CA ARG A 337 28.11 -15.23 -4.54
C ARG A 337 27.74 -16.54 -5.25
N GLY A 338 27.71 -16.54 -6.58
CA GLY A 338 27.28 -17.66 -7.43
C GLY A 338 25.96 -17.40 -8.16
N PRO A 339 25.36 -18.43 -8.76
CA PRO A 339 24.14 -18.27 -9.55
C PRO A 339 22.91 -17.97 -8.68
N LEU A 340 22.17 -16.92 -9.03
CA LEU A 340 21.01 -16.40 -8.33
C LEU A 340 19.71 -16.85 -9.05
N PRO A 341 18.65 -17.32 -8.35
CA PRO A 341 17.36 -17.73 -8.93
C PRO A 341 16.46 -16.52 -9.23
N VAL A 342 16.91 -15.58 -10.06
CA VAL A 342 16.18 -14.30 -10.23
C VAL A 342 14.94 -14.46 -11.10
N TYR A 343 14.99 -15.35 -12.12
CA TYR A 343 13.94 -15.48 -13.14
C TYR A 343 13.63 -14.14 -13.81
N SER A 344 14.69 -13.48 -14.27
CA SER A 344 14.70 -12.17 -14.89
C SER A 344 16.08 -11.93 -15.45
N ASP A 345 16.15 -11.28 -16.60
CA ASP A 345 17.37 -10.74 -17.22
C ASP A 345 17.66 -9.29 -16.82
N LEU A 346 16.72 -8.62 -16.14
CA LEU A 346 16.74 -7.20 -15.74
C LEU A 346 16.74 -6.21 -16.92
N LEU A 347 16.39 -6.68 -18.12
CA LEU A 347 16.30 -5.88 -19.33
C LEU A 347 14.90 -5.33 -19.54
N LEU A 348 14.80 -4.31 -20.39
CA LEU A 348 13.56 -3.75 -20.89
C LEU A 348 13.02 -4.62 -22.02
N HIS A 349 11.72 -4.86 -21.98
CA HIS A 349 10.95 -5.53 -23.03
C HIS A 349 9.69 -4.75 -23.34
N ASP A 350 9.30 -4.72 -24.62
CA ASP A 350 8.01 -4.20 -25.06
C ASP A 350 6.89 -5.15 -24.62
N MET A 351 6.02 -4.66 -23.73
CA MET A 351 4.88 -5.40 -23.19
C MET A 351 3.57 -5.18 -23.98
N GLY A 352 3.65 -4.44 -25.09
CA GLY A 352 2.55 -4.15 -25.99
C GLY A 352 1.67 -2.97 -25.56
N PRO A 353 0.78 -2.52 -26.46
CA PRO A 353 -0.02 -1.31 -26.27
C PRO A 353 -1.04 -1.41 -25.13
N GLU A 354 -1.50 -2.61 -24.77
CA GLU A 354 -2.49 -2.81 -23.69
C GLU A 354 -1.88 -2.62 -22.30
N LEU A 355 -0.56 -2.79 -22.17
CA LEU A 355 0.21 -2.56 -20.94
C LEU A 355 1.07 -1.30 -21.02
N ALA A 356 0.92 -0.48 -22.07
CA ALA A 356 1.66 0.76 -22.21
C ALA A 356 1.13 1.82 -21.24
N ASP A 357 2.01 2.44 -20.46
CA ASP A 357 1.67 3.49 -19.50
C ASP A 357 1.90 4.91 -20.04
N GLY A 358 2.45 5.02 -21.25
CA GLY A 358 2.75 6.30 -21.91
C GLY A 358 3.89 7.11 -21.26
N LEU A 359 4.53 6.59 -20.21
CA LEU A 359 5.62 7.27 -19.52
C LEU A 359 6.97 6.96 -20.16
N VAL A 360 7.75 8.00 -20.43
CA VAL A 360 9.14 7.84 -20.88
C VAL A 360 10.09 8.04 -19.69
N GLN A 361 10.95 7.06 -19.44
CA GLN A 361 11.93 7.12 -18.34
C GLN A 361 13.32 6.71 -18.82
N GLY A 362 14.16 7.72 -19.07
CA GLY A 362 15.46 7.50 -19.69
C GLY A 362 15.25 7.12 -21.14
N GLU A 363 15.74 5.94 -21.51
CA GLU A 363 15.61 5.39 -22.86
C GLU A 363 14.41 4.44 -23.02
N ALA A 364 13.66 4.18 -21.93
CA ALA A 364 12.48 3.34 -21.95
C ALA A 364 11.23 4.11 -22.42
N SER A 365 10.54 3.62 -23.45
CA SER A 365 9.24 4.11 -23.92
C SER A 365 8.10 3.63 -23.02
N GLY A 366 6.87 4.09 -23.29
CA GLY A 366 5.69 3.82 -22.45
C GLY A 366 5.27 2.35 -22.36
N ASP A 367 5.55 1.58 -23.39
CA ASP A 367 5.29 0.13 -23.52
C ASP A 367 6.40 -0.75 -22.93
N GLU A 368 7.52 -0.16 -22.52
CA GLU A 368 8.68 -0.94 -22.09
C GLU A 368 8.83 -1.03 -20.58
N PHE A 369 9.08 -2.24 -20.10
CA PHE A 369 9.26 -2.49 -18.67
C PHE A 369 10.38 -3.49 -18.43
N ARG A 370 11.02 -3.33 -17.28
CA ARG A 370 12.02 -4.28 -16.78
C ARG A 370 11.33 -5.60 -16.42
N THR A 371 11.91 -6.74 -16.80
CA THR A 371 11.46 -8.03 -16.24
C THR A 371 11.59 -7.99 -14.71
N GLN A 372 10.47 -8.14 -14.00
CA GLN A 372 10.49 -8.20 -12.53
C GLN A 372 11.00 -9.60 -12.11
N PRO A 373 11.94 -9.69 -11.15
CA PRO A 373 12.33 -10.96 -10.55
C PRO A 373 11.11 -11.75 -10.08
N LEU A 374 10.97 -12.99 -10.54
CA LEU A 374 9.84 -13.85 -10.16
C LEU A 374 10.07 -14.55 -8.80
N TRP A 375 11.22 -14.36 -8.16
CA TRP A 375 11.39 -14.84 -6.80
C TRP A 375 10.38 -14.18 -5.84
N GLY A 376 9.71 -14.97 -5.01
CA GLY A 376 8.67 -14.46 -4.12
C GLY A 376 7.31 -14.18 -4.78
N ILE A 377 7.13 -14.49 -6.08
CA ILE A 377 5.90 -14.19 -6.84
C ILE A 377 4.61 -14.68 -6.15
N ALA A 378 4.70 -15.75 -5.35
CA ALA A 378 3.55 -16.32 -4.63
C ALA A 378 2.90 -15.37 -3.62
N ALA A 379 3.60 -14.33 -3.15
CA ALA A 379 3.16 -13.52 -2.01
C ALA A 379 3.14 -12.01 -2.25
N VAL A 380 3.50 -11.54 -3.46
CA VAL A 380 3.70 -10.11 -3.77
C VAL A 380 2.66 -9.54 -4.73
N GLY A 381 1.56 -10.27 -4.98
CA GLY A 381 0.44 -9.74 -5.75
C GLY A 381 -0.15 -8.47 -5.12
N PRO A 382 -0.88 -7.63 -5.87
CA PRO A 382 -1.30 -7.86 -7.25
C PRO A 382 -0.15 -7.74 -8.26
N TYR A 383 -0.40 -8.19 -9.49
CA TYR A 383 0.61 -8.43 -10.51
C TYR A 383 0.57 -7.39 -11.63
N LEU A 384 1.59 -7.44 -12.49
CA LEU A 384 1.91 -6.42 -13.49
C LEU A 384 2.39 -5.12 -12.84
N HIS A 385 2.53 -4.09 -13.66
CA HIS A 385 3.24 -2.88 -13.28
C HIS A 385 2.39 -1.87 -12.51
N ASP A 386 1.07 -2.05 -12.59
CA ASP A 386 0.00 -1.25 -12.04
C ASP A 386 -0.96 -2.07 -11.15
N GLY A 387 -0.72 -3.37 -10.97
CA GLY A 387 -1.55 -4.21 -10.11
C GLY A 387 -2.87 -4.66 -10.74
N ARG A 388 -3.13 -4.44 -12.04
CA ARG A 388 -4.44 -4.77 -12.64
C ARG A 388 -4.81 -6.26 -12.59
N ALA A 389 -3.82 -7.15 -12.46
CA ALA A 389 -4.03 -8.59 -12.36
C ALA A 389 -4.00 -9.06 -10.90
N THR A 390 -5.08 -9.70 -10.45
CA THR A 390 -5.23 -10.26 -9.09
C THR A 390 -4.52 -11.61 -8.96
N THR A 391 -4.47 -12.37 -10.07
CA THR A 391 -3.87 -13.70 -10.10
C THR A 391 -2.68 -13.80 -11.07
N ILE A 392 -1.81 -14.79 -10.84
CA ILE A 392 -0.69 -15.08 -11.75
C ILE A 392 -1.22 -15.51 -13.14
N ASP A 393 -2.35 -16.22 -13.19
CA ASP A 393 -3.00 -16.63 -14.43
C ASP A 393 -3.43 -15.43 -15.27
N GLU A 394 -4.17 -14.49 -14.65
CA GLU A 394 -4.56 -13.21 -15.29
C GLU A 394 -3.33 -12.44 -15.77
N ALA A 395 -2.28 -12.36 -14.94
CA ALA A 395 -1.06 -11.66 -15.30
C ALA A 395 -0.43 -12.26 -16.56
N ILE A 396 -0.30 -13.58 -16.65
CA ILE A 396 0.27 -14.27 -17.83
C ILE A 396 -0.58 -14.00 -19.08
N VAL A 397 -1.92 -14.10 -18.95
CA VAL A 397 -2.85 -13.89 -20.07
C VAL A 397 -2.79 -12.46 -20.61
N MET A 398 -2.51 -11.47 -19.76
CA MET A 398 -2.40 -10.05 -20.14
C MET A 398 -1.06 -9.67 -20.77
N HIS A 399 -0.07 -10.57 -20.85
CA HIS A 399 1.20 -10.25 -21.53
C HIS A 399 0.96 -10.05 -23.02
N GLY A 400 1.53 -8.96 -23.56
CA GLY A 400 1.55 -8.65 -24.99
C GLY A 400 2.96 -8.30 -25.48
N GLY A 401 3.04 -7.65 -26.65
CA GLY A 401 4.33 -7.23 -27.22
C GLY A 401 5.24 -8.42 -27.50
N GLU A 402 6.50 -8.35 -27.05
CA GLU A 402 7.49 -9.43 -27.17
C GLU A 402 7.03 -10.72 -26.48
N ALA A 403 6.23 -10.61 -25.41
CA ALA A 403 5.74 -11.77 -24.66
C ALA A 403 4.45 -12.40 -25.23
N GLN A 404 3.88 -11.87 -26.33
CA GLN A 404 2.61 -12.35 -26.88
C GLN A 404 2.66 -13.84 -27.26
N ALA A 405 3.75 -14.32 -27.85
CA ALA A 405 3.89 -15.72 -28.24
C ALA A 405 3.85 -16.65 -27.02
N SER A 406 4.48 -16.24 -25.92
CA SER A 406 4.50 -16.98 -24.66
C SER A 406 3.12 -17.00 -23.98
N ALA A 407 2.41 -15.86 -24.00
CA ALA A 407 1.03 -15.77 -23.52
C ALA A 407 0.08 -16.67 -24.33
N ASP A 408 0.15 -16.62 -25.66
CA ASP A 408 -0.66 -17.45 -26.55
C ASP A 408 -0.38 -18.95 -26.34
N HIS A 409 0.87 -19.32 -26.09
CA HIS A 409 1.23 -20.69 -25.74
C HIS A 409 0.56 -21.11 -24.42
N TYR A 410 0.69 -20.30 -23.36
CA TYR A 410 0.04 -20.56 -22.08
C TYR A 410 -1.49 -20.71 -22.21
N ILE A 411 -2.14 -19.84 -22.99
CA ILE A 411 -3.58 -19.90 -23.28
C ILE A 411 -3.93 -21.21 -24.03
N GLY A 412 -3.04 -21.69 -24.88
CA GLY A 412 -3.19 -22.94 -25.62
C GLY A 412 -3.00 -24.22 -24.79
N LEU A 413 -2.42 -24.13 -23.59
CA LEU A 413 -2.25 -25.26 -22.67
C LEU A 413 -3.62 -25.75 -22.14
N SER A 414 -3.70 -27.04 -21.79
CA SER A 414 -4.86 -27.53 -21.05
C SER A 414 -4.89 -26.93 -19.64
N ARG A 415 -6.08 -26.90 -19.01
CA ARG A 415 -6.19 -26.37 -17.64
C ARG A 415 -5.25 -27.05 -16.64
N THR A 416 -5.02 -28.36 -16.79
CA THR A 416 -4.08 -29.09 -15.95
C THR A 416 -2.63 -28.65 -16.17
N GLU A 417 -2.24 -28.37 -17.41
CA GLU A 417 -0.90 -27.86 -17.74
C GLU A 417 -0.72 -26.41 -17.25
N GLN A 418 -1.75 -25.57 -17.36
CA GLN A 418 -1.76 -24.24 -16.74
C GLN A 418 -1.56 -24.34 -15.22
N ASP A 419 -2.37 -25.16 -14.54
CA ASP A 419 -2.25 -25.37 -13.08
C ASP A 419 -0.85 -25.92 -12.69
N GLN A 420 -0.23 -26.76 -13.53
CA GLN A 420 1.14 -27.25 -13.35
C GLN A 420 2.18 -26.13 -13.44
N LEU A 421 2.08 -25.27 -14.46
CA LEU A 421 2.97 -24.12 -14.63
C LEU A 421 2.83 -23.13 -13.45
N ILE A 422 1.60 -22.83 -13.05
CA ILE A 422 1.36 -22.01 -11.86
C ILE A 422 1.94 -22.66 -10.60
N ALA A 423 1.78 -23.99 -10.42
CA ALA A 423 2.39 -24.70 -9.30
C ALA A 423 3.92 -24.56 -9.28
N PHE A 424 4.58 -24.53 -10.45
CA PHE A 424 6.00 -24.22 -10.54
C PHE A 424 6.30 -22.78 -10.11
N LEU A 425 5.56 -21.78 -10.59
CA LEU A 425 5.80 -20.38 -10.20
C LEU A 425 5.67 -20.18 -8.68
N LEU A 426 4.73 -20.86 -8.03
CA LEU A 426 4.58 -20.84 -6.58
C LEU A 426 5.79 -21.45 -5.82
N THR A 427 6.67 -22.18 -6.50
CA THR A 427 7.91 -22.72 -5.92
C THR A 427 9.04 -21.68 -5.85
N LEU A 428 8.88 -20.54 -6.52
CA LEU A 428 9.88 -19.47 -6.57
C LEU A 428 9.92 -18.62 -5.28
N GLY A 429 9.32 -19.11 -4.20
CA GLY A 429 9.41 -18.56 -2.85
C GLY A 429 8.20 -17.74 -2.43
N GLY A 430 8.06 -17.54 -1.12
CA GLY A 430 6.96 -16.78 -0.52
C GLY A 430 5.68 -17.56 -0.24
N ALA A 431 5.48 -18.76 -0.80
CA ALA A 431 4.23 -19.52 -0.64
C ALA A 431 3.86 -19.82 0.83
N GLU A 432 4.85 -19.95 1.72
CA GLU A 432 4.60 -20.16 3.16
C GLU A 432 4.19 -18.89 3.92
N GLN A 433 4.35 -17.72 3.30
CA GLN A 433 3.99 -16.40 3.84
C GLN A 433 2.86 -15.73 3.03
N ALA A 434 2.40 -16.34 1.94
CA ALA A 434 1.35 -15.82 1.09
C ALA A 434 -0.02 -15.90 1.76
N THR A 435 -0.75 -14.78 1.76
CA THR A 435 -2.14 -14.69 2.24
C THR A 435 -2.96 -13.80 1.30
N GLY A 436 -4.28 -13.78 1.48
CA GLY A 436 -5.16 -12.84 0.79
C GLY A 436 -5.04 -11.39 1.28
N GLY A 437 -4.19 -11.10 2.28
CA GLY A 437 -4.04 -9.79 2.89
C GLY A 437 -2.63 -9.60 3.49
N LEU A 438 -2.54 -9.07 4.72
CA LEU A 438 -1.28 -8.84 5.42
C LEU A 438 -1.09 -9.70 6.66
N LEU A 439 -2.15 -10.31 7.20
CA LEU A 439 -2.00 -11.25 8.30
C LEU A 439 -1.20 -12.45 7.83
N LEU A 440 -0.15 -12.81 8.58
CA LEU A 440 0.65 -13.99 8.23
C LEU A 440 -0.14 -15.27 8.48
N PRO A 441 0.15 -16.36 7.74
CA PRO A 441 -0.49 -17.65 7.98
C PRO A 441 -0.37 -18.09 9.43
N ASN A 442 -1.50 -18.47 10.04
CA ASN A 442 -1.60 -18.91 11.43
C ASN A 442 -1.20 -17.84 12.48
N GLN A 443 -1.23 -16.55 12.12
CA GLN A 443 -1.02 -15.49 13.10
C GLN A 443 -2.10 -15.57 14.20
N PRO A 444 -1.71 -15.73 15.48
CA PRO A 444 -2.69 -15.93 16.54
C PRO A 444 -3.60 -14.70 16.72
N VAL A 445 -4.82 -14.94 17.20
CA VAL A 445 -5.70 -13.86 17.69
C VAL A 445 -5.10 -13.29 18.97
N PRO A 446 -4.95 -11.95 19.08
CA PRO A 446 -4.55 -11.31 20.32
C PRO A 446 -5.49 -11.68 21.49
N ALA A 447 -4.96 -11.70 22.70
CA ALA A 447 -5.74 -12.06 23.87
C ALA A 447 -6.77 -10.99 24.24
N VAL A 448 -7.73 -11.35 25.10
CA VAL A 448 -8.68 -10.38 25.68
C VAL A 448 -7.90 -9.30 26.44
N GLY A 449 -8.16 -8.03 26.13
CA GLY A 449 -7.44 -6.90 26.71
C GLY A 449 -6.11 -6.60 26.03
N GLU A 450 -5.82 -7.22 24.89
CA GLU A 450 -4.78 -6.77 23.96
C GLU A 450 -5.44 -6.06 22.76
N TYR A 451 -4.70 -5.18 22.10
CA TYR A 451 -5.14 -4.54 20.86
C TYR A 451 -5.52 -5.60 19.81
N GLY A 452 -6.68 -5.43 19.17
CA GLY A 452 -7.18 -6.37 18.16
C GLY A 452 -7.73 -7.67 18.73
N GLY A 453 -7.70 -7.84 20.06
CA GLY A 453 -8.27 -8.98 20.75
C GLY A 453 -9.78 -8.86 20.93
N PRO A 454 -10.47 -9.97 21.26
CA PRO A 454 -11.90 -9.95 21.50
C PRO A 454 -12.25 -9.25 22.81
N ILE A 455 -13.45 -8.68 22.88
CA ILE A 455 -14.00 -7.93 24.01
C ILE A 455 -14.14 -8.75 25.30
N ARG A 456 -14.20 -10.07 25.17
CA ARG A 456 -14.30 -11.04 26.27
C ARG A 456 -13.78 -12.39 25.81
N ALA A 457 -13.64 -13.31 26.75
CA ALA A 457 -13.42 -14.71 26.41
C ALA A 457 -14.58 -15.22 25.54
N LEU A 458 -14.22 -15.84 24.42
CA LEU A 458 -15.14 -16.40 23.43
C LEU A 458 -15.22 -17.93 23.59
N SER A 459 -16.40 -18.50 23.33
CA SER A 459 -16.52 -19.94 23.10
C SER A 459 -15.74 -20.36 21.84
N THR A 460 -15.49 -21.66 21.66
CA THR A 460 -14.79 -22.17 20.47
C THR A 460 -15.48 -21.75 19.17
N THR A 461 -16.81 -21.77 19.12
CA THR A 461 -17.58 -21.35 17.94
C THR A 461 -17.48 -19.84 17.70
N GLU A 462 -17.59 -19.04 18.75
CA GLU A 462 -17.43 -17.58 18.64
C GLU A 462 -16.02 -17.19 18.20
N MET A 463 -14.98 -17.87 18.72
CA MET A 463 -13.60 -17.62 18.34
C MET A 463 -13.35 -17.97 16.87
N ALA A 464 -13.92 -19.07 16.37
CA ALA A 464 -13.82 -19.42 14.95
C ALA A 464 -14.51 -18.37 14.06
N ALA A 465 -15.68 -17.86 14.47
CA ALA A 465 -16.37 -16.79 13.75
C ALA A 465 -15.61 -15.45 13.81
N PHE A 466 -14.99 -15.14 14.96
CA PHE A 466 -14.14 -13.96 15.13
C PHE A 466 -12.91 -14.02 14.21
N GLN A 467 -12.23 -15.18 14.16
CA GLN A 467 -11.11 -15.38 13.25
C GLN A 467 -11.55 -15.25 11.78
N ASN A 468 -12.66 -15.88 11.39
CA ASN A 468 -13.16 -15.76 10.01
C ASN A 468 -13.47 -14.31 9.63
N GLY A 469 -14.08 -13.55 10.54
CA GLY A 469 -14.33 -12.12 10.32
C GLY A 469 -13.06 -11.28 10.30
N ARG A 470 -12.04 -11.63 11.10
CA ARG A 470 -10.72 -11.01 11.06
C ARG A 470 -10.01 -11.26 9.73
N ASP A 471 -10.10 -12.48 9.21
CA ASP A 471 -9.52 -12.85 7.91
C ASP A 471 -10.24 -12.12 6.77
N ALA A 472 -11.57 -12.03 6.81
CA ALA A 472 -12.36 -11.26 5.85
C ALA A 472 -12.06 -9.74 5.91
N PHE A 473 -11.75 -9.20 7.10
CA PHE A 473 -11.37 -7.80 7.28
C PHE A 473 -10.00 -7.47 6.65
N ASP A 474 -9.09 -8.45 6.67
CA ASP A 474 -7.73 -8.35 6.14
C ASP A 474 -7.63 -8.61 4.63
N PHE A 475 -8.59 -9.37 4.08
CA PHE A 475 -8.62 -9.81 2.69
C PHE A 475 -8.69 -8.63 1.71
N GLU A 476 -7.78 -8.63 0.74
CA GLU A 476 -7.70 -7.68 -0.37
C GLU A 476 -8.48 -8.21 -1.56
N PHE A 477 -9.46 -7.43 -2.00
CA PHE A 477 -10.23 -7.67 -3.21
C PHE A 477 -9.49 -7.06 -4.41
N GLY A 478 -9.47 -7.77 -5.53
CA GLY A 478 -8.93 -7.28 -6.80
C GLY A 478 -10.00 -6.68 -7.72
N LEU A 479 -9.56 -6.15 -8.86
CA LEU A 479 -10.49 -5.67 -9.89
C LEU A 479 -11.37 -6.80 -10.43
N SER A 480 -10.84 -8.03 -10.51
CA SER A 480 -11.62 -9.21 -10.91
C SER A 480 -12.58 -9.72 -9.83
N ASP A 481 -12.51 -9.20 -8.61
CA ASP A 481 -13.50 -9.44 -7.56
C ASP A 481 -14.62 -8.39 -7.55
N GLY A 482 -14.56 -7.35 -8.39
CA GLY A 482 -15.55 -6.27 -8.46
C GLY A 482 -15.14 -4.97 -7.79
N ILE A 483 -13.88 -4.81 -7.38
CA ILE A 483 -13.44 -3.55 -6.74
C ILE A 483 -13.64 -2.38 -7.70
N GLY A 484 -14.29 -1.35 -7.15
CA GLY A 484 -14.21 -0.01 -7.65
C GLY A 484 -15.08 0.26 -8.84
N ALA A 485 -16.31 -0.25 -8.93
CA ALA A 485 -17.23 0.09 -10.00
C ALA A 485 -18.05 1.37 -9.67
N PRO A 486 -17.72 2.57 -10.21
CA PRO A 486 -16.52 2.94 -10.96
C PRO A 486 -15.39 3.55 -10.11
N ARG A 487 -15.53 3.61 -8.77
CA ARG A 487 -14.57 4.33 -7.91
C ARG A 487 -14.33 3.65 -6.56
N TYR A 488 -13.11 3.79 -6.04
CA TYR A 488 -12.73 3.26 -4.73
C TYR A 488 -11.58 4.05 -4.08
N ASN A 489 -11.47 3.91 -2.76
CA ASN A 489 -10.37 4.39 -1.93
C ASN A 489 -9.53 3.23 -1.35
N GLY A 490 -10.16 2.09 -1.07
CA GLY A 490 -9.53 0.92 -0.48
C GLY A 490 -9.92 -0.37 -1.16
N ASP A 491 -9.09 -1.40 -1.02
CA ASP A 491 -9.29 -2.76 -1.52
C ASP A 491 -9.61 -3.77 -0.40
N SER A 492 -9.67 -3.31 0.85
CA SER A 492 -9.97 -4.09 2.05
C SER A 492 -10.43 -3.18 3.18
N CYS A 493 -11.08 -3.72 4.21
CA CYS A 493 -11.38 -2.93 5.41
C CYS A 493 -10.09 -2.49 6.13
N ARG A 494 -9.07 -3.38 6.13
CA ARG A 494 -7.74 -3.07 6.66
C ARG A 494 -7.06 -1.91 5.96
N ALA A 495 -7.28 -1.67 4.66
CA ALA A 495 -6.62 -0.62 3.90
C ALA A 495 -6.63 0.75 4.62
N CYS A 496 -7.71 1.02 5.36
CA CYS A 496 -7.86 2.23 6.16
C CYS A 496 -7.77 1.98 7.69
N HIS A 497 -8.19 0.81 8.20
CA HIS A 497 -8.32 0.55 9.64
C HIS A 497 -7.23 -0.40 10.18
N PHE A 498 -6.03 0.11 10.44
CA PHE A 498 -4.88 -0.77 10.75
C PHE A 498 -3.88 -0.28 11.79
N GLU A 499 -4.07 0.90 12.40
CA GLU A 499 -3.14 1.44 13.40
C GLU A 499 -3.74 1.46 14.83
N PRO A 500 -3.07 0.86 15.83
CA PRO A 500 -1.78 0.14 15.75
C PRO A 500 -1.91 -1.32 15.28
N VAL A 501 -3.15 -1.81 15.12
CA VAL A 501 -3.47 -3.15 14.64
C VAL A 501 -4.71 -3.10 13.75
N ILE A 502 -5.01 -4.18 13.04
CA ILE A 502 -6.24 -4.33 12.26
C ILE A 502 -7.49 -4.01 13.10
N GLY A 503 -8.37 -3.16 12.56
CA GLY A 503 -9.52 -2.57 13.23
C GLY A 503 -9.21 -1.26 13.96
N GLY A 504 -7.96 -0.80 13.94
CA GLY A 504 -7.51 0.47 14.48
C GLY A 504 -7.90 1.69 13.62
N ALA A 505 -7.32 2.85 13.95
CA ALA A 505 -7.43 4.07 13.15
C ALA A 505 -6.55 3.99 11.90
N GLY A 506 -6.65 4.98 11.02
CA GLY A 506 -5.79 5.11 9.84
C GLY A 506 -4.84 6.32 9.94
N PRO A 507 -3.62 6.23 9.39
CA PRO A 507 -2.70 7.36 9.30
C PRO A 507 -3.14 8.38 8.23
N ARG A 508 -2.49 9.55 8.17
CA ARG A 508 -2.83 10.62 7.20
C ARG A 508 -2.89 10.19 5.74
N GLY A 509 -1.99 9.29 5.35
CA GLY A 509 -1.90 8.77 3.97
C GLY A 509 -3.05 7.86 3.53
N VAL A 510 -4.10 7.73 4.34
CA VAL A 510 -5.37 7.07 4.00
C VAL A 510 -6.58 7.91 4.41
N ASN A 511 -6.39 9.21 4.70
CA ASN A 511 -7.51 10.11 4.93
C ASN A 511 -8.38 10.18 3.67
N VAL A 512 -9.69 10.27 3.87
CA VAL A 512 -10.65 10.41 2.78
C VAL A 512 -10.80 11.90 2.48
N VAL A 513 -10.59 12.27 1.21
CA VAL A 513 -10.95 13.61 0.73
C VAL A 513 -12.46 13.67 0.55
N ARG A 514 -13.10 14.63 1.22
CA ARG A 514 -14.51 14.94 1.04
C ARG A 514 -14.67 16.25 0.28
N HIS A 515 -15.71 16.33 -0.55
CA HIS A 515 -15.93 17.48 -1.43
C HIS A 515 -17.39 17.92 -1.54
N GLY A 516 -17.61 19.16 -1.95
CA GLY A 516 -18.94 19.75 -2.15
C GLY A 516 -18.91 21.19 -2.66
N THR A 517 -20.09 21.78 -2.82
CA THR A 517 -20.25 23.17 -3.26
C THR A 517 -21.10 23.99 -2.29
N THR A 518 -20.77 25.26 -2.10
CA THR A 518 -21.67 26.21 -1.43
C THR A 518 -22.53 26.95 -2.45
N ASN A 519 -23.85 26.81 -2.36
CA ASN A 519 -24.75 27.56 -3.26
C ASN A 519 -24.81 29.06 -2.90
N SER A 520 -25.46 29.87 -3.74
CA SER A 520 -25.58 31.32 -3.53
C SER A 520 -26.30 31.75 -2.24
N ALA A 521 -26.99 30.84 -1.56
CA ALA A 521 -27.62 31.06 -0.26
C ALA A 521 -26.71 30.67 0.92
N GLY A 522 -25.46 30.26 0.67
CA GLY A 522 -24.53 29.81 1.69
C GLY A 522 -24.83 28.39 2.22
N THR A 523 -25.62 27.60 1.49
CA THR A 523 -25.97 26.23 1.88
C THR A 523 -25.11 25.22 1.14
N PHE A 524 -24.62 24.22 1.87
CA PHE A 524 -23.89 23.08 1.32
C PHE A 524 -24.76 22.29 0.33
N VAL A 525 -24.16 21.90 -0.79
CA VAL A 525 -24.75 21.06 -1.83
C VAL A 525 -23.83 19.87 -2.05
N ASN A 526 -24.39 18.67 -1.95
CA ASN A 526 -23.69 17.44 -2.27
C ASN A 526 -23.38 17.39 -3.78
N PRO A 527 -22.17 16.96 -4.16
CA PRO A 527 -21.87 16.56 -5.52
C PRO A 527 -22.77 15.40 -5.98
N ASP A 528 -22.99 15.29 -7.29
CA ASP A 528 -23.76 14.18 -7.89
C ASP A 528 -23.14 12.82 -7.54
N ILE A 529 -21.80 12.78 -7.44
CA ILE A 529 -21.06 11.56 -7.11
C ILE A 529 -21.03 11.23 -5.61
N GLY A 530 -21.68 12.05 -4.77
CA GLY A 530 -21.57 12.00 -3.31
C GLY A 530 -20.39 12.81 -2.78
N THR A 531 -20.31 12.96 -1.47
CA THR A 531 -19.29 13.81 -0.82
C THR A 531 -17.92 13.14 -0.73
N ILE A 532 -17.77 11.86 -1.08
CA ILE A 532 -16.45 11.20 -1.12
C ILE A 532 -15.82 11.48 -2.49
N LEU A 533 -14.65 12.10 -2.49
CA LEU A 533 -13.80 12.17 -3.67
C LEU A 533 -12.84 10.99 -3.63
N HIS A 534 -13.23 9.90 -4.32
CA HIS A 534 -12.40 8.70 -4.39
C HIS A 534 -11.02 8.97 -4.99
N ARG A 535 -10.02 8.19 -4.59
CA ARG A 535 -8.66 8.27 -5.15
C ARG A 535 -8.61 7.78 -6.59
N VAL A 536 -9.34 6.70 -6.90
CA VAL A 536 -9.22 5.99 -8.19
C VAL A 536 -10.57 5.93 -8.89
N ASN A 537 -10.55 6.13 -10.20
CA ASN A 537 -11.61 5.73 -11.11
C ASN A 537 -11.14 4.48 -11.86
N SER A 538 -11.76 3.32 -11.59
CA SER A 538 -11.33 2.04 -12.17
C SER A 538 -11.62 1.94 -13.67
N ARG A 539 -12.64 2.66 -14.17
CA ARG A 539 -13.01 2.60 -15.60
C ARG A 539 -11.98 3.28 -16.49
N THR A 540 -11.30 4.30 -15.96
CA THR A 540 -10.27 5.04 -16.68
C THR A 540 -8.87 4.73 -16.18
N GLU A 541 -8.73 3.96 -15.09
CA GLU A 541 -7.46 3.67 -14.40
C GLU A 541 -6.69 4.97 -14.03
N THR A 542 -7.44 6.04 -13.73
CA THR A 542 -6.89 7.37 -13.41
C THR A 542 -7.36 7.85 -12.04
N LEU A 543 -6.84 9.01 -11.64
CA LEU A 543 -7.44 9.82 -10.58
C LEU A 543 -8.90 10.12 -10.90
N ASN A 544 -9.73 10.17 -9.86
CA ASN A 544 -11.10 10.64 -9.99
C ASN A 544 -11.11 12.18 -9.88
N PRO A 545 -11.50 12.93 -10.92
CA PRO A 545 -11.54 14.38 -10.86
C PRO A 545 -12.74 14.86 -10.01
N PRO A 546 -12.63 16.03 -9.35
CA PRO A 546 -13.78 16.67 -8.72
C PRO A 546 -14.75 17.22 -9.77
N GLU A 547 -15.99 17.53 -9.36
CA GLU A 547 -16.97 18.21 -10.21
C GLU A 547 -16.55 19.68 -10.43
N GLU A 548 -16.85 20.25 -11.60
CA GLU A 548 -16.30 21.56 -12.06
C GLU A 548 -16.57 22.74 -11.09
N ASP A 549 -17.70 22.74 -10.40
CA ASP A 549 -18.13 23.81 -9.48
C ASP A 549 -17.82 23.49 -8.00
N THR A 550 -16.99 22.49 -7.72
CA THR A 550 -16.61 22.10 -6.35
C THR A 550 -15.72 23.18 -5.72
N ASP A 551 -16.12 23.70 -4.55
CA ASP A 551 -15.39 24.76 -3.84
C ASP A 551 -15.01 24.40 -2.40
N ILE A 552 -15.51 23.28 -1.88
CA ILE A 552 -15.17 22.73 -0.57
C ILE A 552 -14.41 21.42 -0.77
N PHE A 553 -13.26 21.34 -0.12
CA PHE A 553 -12.48 20.13 0.04
C PHE A 553 -12.02 20.02 1.50
N VAL A 554 -12.24 18.87 2.14
CA VAL A 554 -11.81 18.61 3.52
C VAL A 554 -11.27 17.20 3.65
N LEU A 555 -10.37 16.98 4.62
CA LEU A 555 -9.88 15.64 4.95
C LEU A 555 -10.71 15.08 6.09
N HIS A 556 -11.09 13.80 5.99
CA HIS A 556 -11.61 13.02 7.11
C HIS A 556 -10.64 11.89 7.46
N SER A 557 -10.17 11.88 8.71
CA SER A 557 -9.34 10.81 9.26
C SER A 557 -10.14 9.53 9.47
N THR A 558 -9.49 8.39 9.32
CA THR A 558 -10.15 7.10 9.50
C THR A 558 -10.31 6.78 11.00
N PRO A 559 -11.54 6.70 11.55
CA PRO A 559 -11.73 6.45 12.97
C PRO A 559 -11.39 4.99 13.34
N SER A 560 -10.98 4.77 14.58
CA SER A 560 -10.76 3.42 15.12
C SER A 560 -12.08 2.63 15.24
N LEU A 561 -12.04 1.36 14.86
CA LEU A 561 -13.14 0.41 15.07
C LEU A 561 -13.00 -0.42 16.35
N LEU A 562 -11.92 -0.23 17.12
CA LEU A 562 -11.72 -0.95 18.37
C LEU A 562 -12.84 -0.62 19.36
N GLY A 563 -13.59 -1.65 19.78
CA GLY A 563 -14.68 -1.51 20.74
C GLY A 563 -16.02 -1.04 20.17
N VAL A 564 -16.17 -0.88 18.86
CA VAL A 564 -17.43 -0.35 18.27
C VAL A 564 -18.67 -1.20 18.54
N GLY A 565 -18.50 -2.50 18.78
CA GLY A 565 -19.58 -3.37 19.28
C GLY A 565 -20.18 -2.94 20.62
N LEU A 566 -19.41 -2.25 21.46
CA LEU A 566 -19.94 -1.63 22.70
C LEU A 566 -20.82 -0.42 22.39
N ILE A 567 -20.45 0.37 21.38
CA ILE A 567 -21.19 1.57 20.97
C ILE A 567 -22.53 1.17 20.34
N GLU A 568 -22.54 0.13 19.49
CA GLU A 568 -23.77 -0.48 18.95
C GLU A 568 -24.73 -0.88 20.08
N GLY A 569 -24.19 -1.43 21.18
CA GLY A 569 -24.96 -1.89 22.34
C GLY A 569 -25.52 -0.79 23.26
N ILE A 570 -25.25 0.50 22.99
CA ILE A 570 -25.80 1.62 23.77
C ILE A 570 -27.26 1.87 23.35
N PRO A 571 -28.25 1.82 24.25
CA PRO A 571 -29.63 2.14 23.88
C PRO A 571 -29.77 3.58 23.40
N GLU A 572 -30.62 3.83 22.39
CA GLU A 572 -30.87 5.20 21.89
C GLU A 572 -31.30 6.15 23.01
N ALA A 573 -32.10 5.65 23.96
CA ALA A 573 -32.52 6.41 25.13
C ALA A 573 -31.35 6.96 25.95
N ALA A 574 -30.23 6.23 26.05
CA ALA A 574 -29.04 6.68 26.77
C ALA A 574 -28.33 7.83 26.04
N ILE A 575 -28.30 7.82 24.71
CA ILE A 575 -27.77 8.93 23.89
C ILE A 575 -28.70 10.14 24.01
N THR A 576 -29.99 9.94 23.78
CA THR A 576 -30.98 11.04 23.78
C THR A 576 -31.14 11.73 25.13
N ALA A 577 -30.83 11.04 26.23
CA ALA A 577 -30.92 11.61 27.57
C ALA A 577 -29.86 12.70 27.85
N ASN A 578 -28.78 12.76 27.07
CA ASN A 578 -27.72 13.76 27.22
C ASN A 578 -27.88 14.95 26.26
N ALA A 579 -28.84 14.92 25.34
CA ALA A 579 -29.01 15.99 24.37
C ALA A 579 -29.60 17.26 25.00
N ASP A 580 -28.94 18.39 24.78
CA ASP A 580 -29.41 19.73 25.19
C ASP A 580 -29.28 20.74 24.04
N PRO A 581 -30.03 20.57 22.93
CA PRO A 581 -29.89 21.42 21.75
C PRO A 581 -30.28 22.90 21.96
N ASN A 582 -30.80 23.25 23.15
CA ASN A 582 -31.22 24.62 23.46
C ASN A 582 -30.39 25.25 24.59
N ASP A 583 -29.29 24.60 25.02
CA ASP A 583 -28.45 25.05 26.14
C ASP A 583 -29.30 25.47 27.36
N THR A 584 -30.13 24.52 27.81
CA THR A 584 -31.11 24.77 28.87
C THR A 584 -30.44 25.00 30.23
N ASN A 585 -29.25 24.44 30.41
CA ASN A 585 -28.44 24.62 31.63
C ASN A 585 -27.58 25.90 31.60
N GLY A 586 -27.43 26.57 30.45
CA GLY A 586 -26.69 27.82 30.28
C GLY A 586 -25.17 27.65 30.38
N ASP A 587 -24.68 26.44 30.12
CA ASP A 587 -23.25 26.18 30.03
C ASP A 587 -22.71 26.52 28.63
N GLY A 588 -23.52 26.86 27.63
CA GLY A 588 -23.04 27.22 26.30
C GLY A 588 -22.64 26.03 25.43
N ILE A 589 -22.97 24.80 25.85
CA ILE A 589 -22.84 23.57 25.07
C ILE A 589 -24.25 23.19 24.59
N SER A 590 -24.37 22.82 23.32
CA SER A 590 -25.67 22.57 22.66
C SER A 590 -25.71 21.21 21.96
N GLY A 591 -25.09 20.21 22.61
CA GLY A 591 -24.99 18.85 22.10
C GLY A 591 -26.33 18.30 21.63
N ARG A 592 -26.40 17.81 20.39
CA ARG A 592 -27.65 17.31 19.79
C ARG A 592 -27.50 16.00 19.05
N ILE A 593 -28.63 15.32 18.89
CA ILE A 593 -28.71 14.04 18.19
C ILE A 593 -28.58 14.27 16.68
N SER A 594 -27.83 13.39 16.01
CA SER A 594 -27.91 13.23 14.56
C SER A 594 -29.01 12.22 14.20
N TYR A 595 -29.92 12.62 13.31
CA TYR A 595 -30.94 11.73 12.75
C TYR A 595 -30.61 11.37 11.30
N ILE A 596 -30.79 10.10 10.97
CA ILE A 596 -30.71 9.60 9.59
C ILE A 596 -32.01 9.93 8.86
N HIS A 597 -32.01 9.93 7.52
CA HIS A 597 -33.15 10.32 6.69
C HIS A 597 -34.46 9.57 7.01
N ASP A 598 -34.37 8.36 7.56
CA ASP A 598 -35.51 7.52 7.94
C ASP A 598 -35.93 7.67 9.42
N GLY A 599 -35.27 8.56 10.15
CA GLY A 599 -35.56 8.90 11.55
C GLY A 599 -34.80 8.08 12.60
N ARG A 600 -33.95 7.13 12.19
CA ARG A 600 -33.07 6.41 13.15
C ARG A 600 -32.03 7.35 13.76
N VAL A 601 -31.60 7.04 14.98
CA VAL A 601 -30.50 7.74 15.65
C VAL A 601 -29.17 7.31 15.04
N GLY A 602 -28.39 8.29 14.58
CA GLY A 602 -27.05 8.10 14.07
C GLY A 602 -26.02 7.86 15.17
N ARG A 603 -24.99 7.05 14.88
CA ARG A 603 -24.01 6.56 15.88
C ARG A 603 -22.56 6.58 15.41
N PHE A 604 -22.32 6.18 14.16
CA PHE A 604 -20.98 5.99 13.61
C PHE A 604 -20.66 7.04 12.54
N GLY A 605 -19.36 7.21 12.28
CA GLY A 605 -18.82 8.28 11.46
C GLY A 605 -18.63 9.59 12.24
N TRP A 606 -17.93 10.54 11.62
CA TRP A 606 -17.65 11.86 12.19
C TRP A 606 -18.89 12.75 12.31
N LYS A 607 -19.92 12.51 11.52
CA LYS A 607 -21.20 13.25 11.52
C LYS A 607 -22.34 12.43 12.15
N ALA A 608 -22.00 11.31 12.79
CA ALA A 608 -22.96 10.32 13.27
C ALA A 608 -23.95 9.93 12.17
N GLN A 609 -23.49 9.75 10.94
CA GLN A 609 -24.34 9.58 9.77
C GLN A 609 -24.75 8.12 9.51
N ILE A 610 -24.26 7.17 10.31
CA ILE A 610 -24.58 5.74 10.18
C ILE A 610 -25.24 5.21 11.46
N PRO A 611 -26.40 4.52 11.39
CA PRO A 611 -27.18 4.17 12.58
C PRO A 611 -26.86 2.81 13.21
N SER A 612 -26.16 1.91 12.50
CA SER A 612 -25.80 0.58 13.01
C SER A 612 -24.52 0.04 12.37
N LEU A 613 -23.85 -0.93 13.01
CA LEU A 613 -22.69 -1.62 12.41
C LEU A 613 -23.04 -2.36 11.11
N ARG A 614 -24.28 -2.83 10.96
CA ARG A 614 -24.73 -3.49 9.72
C ARG A 614 -24.79 -2.50 8.56
N GLU A 615 -25.34 -1.32 8.80
CA GLU A 615 -25.35 -0.22 7.81
C GLU A 615 -23.93 0.30 7.56
N PHE A 616 -23.06 0.31 8.58
CA PHE A 616 -21.66 0.71 8.42
C PHE A 616 -20.92 -0.19 7.43
N VAL A 617 -21.07 -1.52 7.54
CA VAL A 617 -20.47 -2.46 6.58
C VAL A 617 -21.03 -2.21 5.18
N ARG A 618 -22.35 -2.01 5.05
CA ARG A 618 -22.99 -1.77 3.75
C ARG A 618 -22.55 -0.46 3.10
N ASP A 619 -22.45 0.60 3.89
CA ASP A 619 -21.97 1.91 3.45
C ASP A 619 -20.50 1.82 3.05
N ALA A 620 -19.62 1.25 3.87
CA ALA A 620 -18.20 1.14 3.56
C ALA A 620 -17.91 0.30 2.29
N VAL A 621 -18.56 -0.86 2.14
CA VAL A 621 -18.39 -1.71 0.94
C VAL A 621 -18.82 -0.97 -0.33
N ALA A 622 -19.94 -0.25 -0.29
CA ALA A 622 -20.41 0.50 -1.46
C ALA A 622 -19.61 1.80 -1.70
N ALA A 623 -19.39 2.58 -0.65
CA ALA A 623 -18.88 3.94 -0.73
C ALA A 623 -17.36 4.03 -0.73
N GLU A 624 -16.62 3.06 -0.17
CA GLU A 624 -15.16 3.10 -0.13
C GLU A 624 -14.50 2.05 -1.04
N MET A 625 -15.17 0.92 -1.27
CA MET A 625 -14.68 -0.17 -2.12
C MET A 625 -15.38 -0.23 -3.48
N GLY A 626 -16.54 0.45 -3.63
CA GLY A 626 -17.27 0.51 -4.90
C GLY A 626 -17.85 -0.83 -5.32
N MET A 627 -18.26 -1.68 -4.37
CA MET A 627 -18.77 -3.03 -4.66
C MET A 627 -20.26 -3.17 -4.40
N THR A 628 -20.92 -4.06 -5.14
CA THR A 628 -22.35 -4.35 -5.01
C THR A 628 -22.66 -5.36 -3.91
N MET A 629 -23.86 -5.23 -3.34
CA MET A 629 -24.36 -6.06 -2.25
C MET A 629 -25.81 -6.45 -2.47
N ALA A 630 -26.18 -7.64 -2.00
CA ALA A 630 -27.57 -8.07 -2.02
C ALA A 630 -28.49 -7.11 -1.21
N PRO A 631 -29.74 -6.92 -1.65
CA PRO A 631 -30.71 -6.13 -0.89
C PRO A 631 -31.03 -6.82 0.44
N GLU A 632 -31.18 -6.01 1.49
CA GLU A 632 -31.55 -6.50 2.83
C GLU A 632 -32.70 -5.65 3.41
N GLU A 633 -33.72 -6.31 3.94
CA GLU A 633 -34.91 -5.63 4.48
C GLU A 633 -34.54 -4.71 5.65
N GLY A 634 -34.99 -3.44 5.57
CA GLY A 634 -34.77 -2.44 6.61
C GLY A 634 -33.37 -1.81 6.60
N GLN A 635 -32.54 -2.11 5.60
CA GLN A 635 -31.26 -1.43 5.40
C GLN A 635 -31.36 -0.38 4.29
N THR A 636 -30.61 0.71 4.42
CA THR A 636 -30.68 1.88 3.51
C THR A 636 -29.44 2.06 2.65
N PHE A 637 -28.30 1.50 3.06
CA PHE A 637 -27.04 1.63 2.33
C PHE A 637 -26.74 0.41 1.43
N GLY A 638 -25.79 0.58 0.51
CA GLY A 638 -25.34 -0.44 -0.44
C GLY A 638 -25.71 -0.12 -1.89
N ILE A 639 -24.83 -0.49 -2.82
CA ILE A 639 -25.12 -0.52 -4.26
C ILE A 639 -25.68 -1.90 -4.58
N LEU A 640 -26.75 -2.00 -5.37
CA LEU A 640 -27.40 -3.28 -5.68
C LEU A 640 -26.93 -3.89 -6.98
N GLU A 641 -26.68 -3.03 -7.96
CA GLU A 641 -26.26 -3.38 -9.31
C GLU A 641 -25.34 -2.25 -9.81
N ASP A 642 -24.38 -2.61 -10.64
CA ASP A 642 -23.62 -1.63 -11.40
C ASP A 642 -23.44 -2.07 -12.87
N ASP A 643 -22.42 -1.57 -13.53
CA ASP A 643 -22.18 -1.77 -14.97
C ASP A 643 -20.69 -2.02 -15.18
N ASP A 644 -20.15 -2.93 -14.37
CA ASP A 644 -18.84 -3.52 -14.58
C ASP A 644 -18.97 -4.89 -15.28
N ASN A 645 -17.88 -5.67 -15.36
CA ASN A 645 -17.88 -6.99 -16.00
C ASN A 645 -17.93 -8.15 -14.98
N VAL A 646 -18.17 -7.85 -13.69
CA VAL A 646 -18.25 -8.80 -12.59
C VAL A 646 -19.73 -9.04 -12.23
N PRO A 647 -20.17 -10.30 -12.01
CA PRO A 647 -21.58 -10.55 -11.72
C PRO A 647 -22.04 -10.06 -10.34
N ASP A 648 -23.11 -9.25 -10.32
CA ASP A 648 -23.77 -8.81 -9.11
C ASP A 648 -24.54 -9.92 -8.34
N PRO A 649 -24.57 -9.88 -6.98
CA PRO A 649 -23.76 -9.02 -6.13
C PRO A 649 -22.32 -9.54 -6.01
N GLU A 650 -21.35 -8.63 -6.03
CA GLU A 650 -19.93 -8.95 -5.92
C GLU A 650 -19.55 -9.34 -4.48
N PHE A 651 -20.01 -8.56 -3.51
CA PHE A 651 -19.70 -8.77 -2.11
C PHE A 651 -20.68 -9.77 -1.45
N ARG A 652 -20.15 -10.87 -0.92
CA ARG A 652 -20.98 -11.95 -0.36
C ARG A 652 -21.57 -11.56 0.99
N MET A 653 -22.84 -11.88 1.20
CA MET A 653 -23.50 -11.64 2.50
C MET A 653 -22.91 -12.46 3.66
N GLU A 654 -22.25 -13.58 3.35
CA GLU A 654 -21.51 -14.39 4.31
C GLU A 654 -20.28 -13.64 4.85
N ASP A 655 -19.56 -12.96 3.96
CA ASP A 655 -18.41 -12.12 4.29
C ASP A 655 -18.88 -10.89 5.09
N ALA A 656 -19.99 -10.26 4.68
CA ALA A 656 -20.59 -9.14 5.42
C ALA A 656 -20.97 -9.53 6.86
N GLN A 657 -21.52 -10.74 7.05
CA GLN A 657 -21.84 -11.25 8.38
C GLN A 657 -20.59 -11.62 9.19
N ALA A 658 -19.51 -12.07 8.53
CA ALA A 658 -18.23 -12.32 9.17
C ALA A 658 -17.61 -11.01 9.69
N LEU A 659 -17.57 -9.96 8.86
CA LEU A 659 -17.11 -8.61 9.24
C LEU A 659 -17.91 -8.07 10.43
N LEU A 660 -19.24 -8.13 10.36
CA LEU A 660 -20.11 -7.68 11.46
C LEU A 660 -19.82 -8.44 12.76
N THR A 661 -19.56 -9.74 12.68
CA THR A 661 -19.24 -10.57 13.86
C THR A 661 -17.91 -10.15 14.47
N PHE A 662 -16.88 -9.92 13.64
CA PHE A 662 -15.58 -9.43 14.10
C PHE A 662 -15.72 -8.06 14.78
N MET A 663 -16.32 -7.07 14.11
CA MET A 663 -16.49 -5.70 14.66
C MET A 663 -17.33 -5.68 15.94
N SER A 664 -18.38 -6.50 16.03
CA SER A 664 -19.23 -6.59 17.22
C SER A 664 -18.53 -7.20 18.44
N LEU A 665 -17.54 -8.05 18.20
CA LEU A 665 -16.78 -8.75 19.24
C LEU A 665 -15.39 -8.13 19.47
N LEU A 666 -14.97 -7.15 18.67
CA LEU A 666 -13.68 -6.49 18.76
C LEU A 666 -13.60 -5.66 20.06
N GLY A 667 -12.59 -5.93 20.88
CA GLY A 667 -12.39 -5.24 22.15
C GLY A 667 -12.02 -3.77 21.98
N PRO A 668 -12.39 -2.89 22.94
CA PRO A 668 -11.81 -1.56 22.99
C PRO A 668 -10.30 -1.64 23.28
N PRO A 669 -9.53 -0.58 22.99
CA PRO A 669 -8.14 -0.49 23.41
C PRO A 669 -7.98 -0.73 24.91
N PRO A 670 -6.93 -1.44 25.36
CA PRO A 670 -6.65 -1.56 26.79
C PRO A 670 -6.20 -0.21 27.36
N ARG A 671 -6.75 0.14 28.54
CA ARG A 671 -6.24 1.30 29.30
C ARG A 671 -4.76 1.08 29.65
N GLN A 672 -3.95 2.10 29.41
CA GLN A 672 -2.52 2.04 29.69
C GLN A 672 -2.26 2.23 31.18
N THR A 673 -1.39 1.40 31.76
CA THR A 673 -1.03 1.46 33.19
C THR A 673 0.38 2.03 33.44
N GLY A 674 0.98 2.67 32.42
CA GLY A 674 2.39 3.07 32.41
C GLY A 674 2.76 4.31 33.24
N GLY A 675 1.80 5.01 33.85
CA GLY A 675 2.00 6.27 34.58
C GLY A 675 1.86 6.16 36.11
N ASP A 676 2.22 7.24 36.82
CA ASP A 676 1.96 7.35 38.25
C ASP A 676 0.44 7.41 38.52
N PRO A 677 -0.14 6.49 39.32
CA PRO A 677 -1.57 6.48 39.57
C PRO A 677 -2.11 7.76 40.22
N ALA A 678 -1.29 8.48 41.00
CA ALA A 678 -1.72 9.73 41.61
C ALA A 678 -1.82 10.85 40.56
N SER A 679 -0.85 10.95 39.65
CA SER A 679 -0.92 11.85 38.48
C SER A 679 -2.09 11.51 37.54
N ILE A 680 -2.36 10.23 37.24
CA ILE A 680 -3.52 9.85 36.41
C ILE A 680 -4.84 10.27 37.09
N ALA A 681 -4.98 10.01 38.39
CA ALA A 681 -6.17 10.45 39.15
C ALA A 681 -6.26 11.98 39.26
N SER A 682 -5.11 12.66 39.26
CA SER A 682 -5.00 14.11 39.21
C SER A 682 -5.50 14.66 37.87
N GLY A 683 -5.04 14.09 36.76
CA GLY A 683 -5.49 14.42 35.41
C GLY A 683 -6.98 14.17 35.20
N GLU A 684 -7.53 13.07 35.71
CA GLU A 684 -8.98 12.81 35.60
C GLU A 684 -9.82 13.84 36.38
N ARG A 685 -9.28 14.40 37.48
CA ARG A 685 -9.93 15.51 38.18
C ARG A 685 -9.83 16.79 37.34
N VAL A 686 -8.63 17.10 36.83
CA VAL A 686 -8.39 18.29 36.00
C VAL A 686 -9.29 18.26 34.76
N PHE A 687 -9.43 17.10 34.09
CA PHE A 687 -10.32 16.86 32.95
C PHE A 687 -11.76 17.32 33.22
N ARG A 688 -12.27 17.07 34.43
CA ARG A 688 -13.60 17.55 34.85
C ARG A 688 -13.60 19.05 35.18
N GLU A 689 -12.55 19.54 35.84
CA GLU A 689 -12.44 20.93 36.27
C GLU A 689 -12.31 21.91 35.09
N VAL A 690 -11.66 21.51 34.00
CA VAL A 690 -11.55 22.32 32.77
C VAL A 690 -12.80 22.25 31.88
N GLY A 691 -13.74 21.35 32.17
CA GLY A 691 -14.99 21.20 31.40
C GLY A 691 -14.91 20.22 30.22
N CYS A 692 -13.86 19.41 30.07
CA CYS A 692 -13.82 18.39 29.01
C CYS A 692 -14.95 17.36 29.18
N ALA A 693 -15.29 17.04 30.43
CA ALA A 693 -16.31 16.05 30.77
C ALA A 693 -17.75 16.47 30.43
N ASP A 694 -17.98 17.71 29.98
CA ASP A 694 -19.30 18.22 29.63
C ASP A 694 -19.79 17.65 28.28
N CYS A 695 -18.87 17.39 27.32
CA CYS A 695 -19.16 16.63 26.09
C CYS A 695 -18.55 15.22 26.13
N HIS A 696 -17.34 15.07 26.68
CA HIS A 696 -16.65 13.78 26.82
C HIS A 696 -17.03 13.06 28.12
N ILE A 697 -18.32 12.77 28.28
CA ILE A 697 -18.86 12.18 29.51
C ILE A 697 -18.22 10.80 29.78
N PRO A 698 -17.83 10.48 31.03
CA PRO A 698 -17.02 9.28 31.30
C PRO A 698 -17.62 7.96 30.84
N ALA A 699 -18.95 7.83 30.87
CA ALA A 699 -19.63 6.62 30.41
C ALA A 699 -21.08 6.87 30.00
N LEU A 700 -21.54 6.07 29.04
CA LEU A 700 -22.96 5.89 28.69
C LEU A 700 -23.47 4.56 29.24
N GLU A 701 -24.75 4.49 29.56
CA GLU A 701 -25.41 3.23 29.91
C GLU A 701 -25.48 2.32 28.68
N GLY A 702 -24.80 1.17 28.73
CA GLY A 702 -24.83 0.15 27.68
C GLY A 702 -25.74 -1.03 28.02
N ALA A 703 -25.80 -2.01 27.13
CA ALA A 703 -26.50 -3.27 27.36
C ALA A 703 -25.89 -4.09 28.53
N GLY A 704 -26.37 -3.82 29.75
CA GLY A 704 -26.03 -4.56 30.97
C GLY A 704 -24.81 -4.05 31.75
N ARG A 705 -24.07 -3.05 31.23
CA ARG A 705 -22.98 -2.36 31.94
C ARG A 705 -22.71 -0.98 31.33
N PRO A 706 -22.18 -0.01 32.12
CA PRO A 706 -21.68 1.24 31.57
C PRO A 706 -20.56 1.01 30.56
N VAL A 707 -20.56 1.79 29.48
CA VAL A 707 -19.53 1.83 28.44
C VAL A 707 -18.69 3.07 28.69
N ALA A 708 -17.45 2.89 29.16
CA ALA A 708 -16.56 3.99 29.54
C ALA A 708 -15.81 4.57 28.33
N LEU A 709 -16.55 5.13 27.38
CA LEU A 709 -16.01 5.65 26.12
C LEU A 709 -15.56 7.12 26.14
N PHE A 710 -15.87 7.87 27.21
CA PHE A 710 -15.56 9.30 27.30
C PHE A 710 -16.17 10.11 26.13
N SER A 711 -17.46 9.92 25.88
CA SER A 711 -18.22 10.56 24.80
C SER A 711 -19.71 10.40 25.06
N ASP A 712 -20.48 11.44 24.74
CA ASP A 712 -21.94 11.45 24.74
C ASP A 712 -22.56 10.99 23.40
N LEU A 713 -21.72 10.80 22.37
CA LEU A 713 -22.08 10.47 20.99
C LEU A 713 -22.95 11.52 20.30
N LEU A 714 -22.98 12.75 20.81
CA LEU A 714 -23.76 13.85 20.25
C LEU A 714 -22.92 14.68 19.26
N LEU A 715 -23.62 15.44 18.42
CA LEU A 715 -23.04 16.45 17.55
C LEU A 715 -22.77 17.74 18.32
N HIS A 716 -21.60 18.31 18.12
CA HIS A 716 -21.16 19.59 18.67
C HIS A 716 -20.45 20.45 17.62
N GLU A 717 -20.58 21.77 17.72
CA GLU A 717 -19.76 22.71 16.96
C GLU A 717 -18.40 22.91 17.64
N ILE A 718 -17.36 22.24 17.14
CA ILE A 718 -16.01 22.27 17.73
C ILE A 718 -14.93 22.90 16.83
N THR A 719 -15.32 23.40 15.66
CA THR A 719 -14.42 24.06 14.71
C THR A 719 -14.53 25.59 14.81
N ALA A 720 -13.51 26.29 14.33
CA ALA A 720 -13.53 27.75 14.31
C ALA A 720 -14.61 28.24 13.31
N PRO A 721 -15.26 29.39 13.57
CA PRO A 721 -16.21 29.97 12.63
C PRO A 721 -15.58 30.19 11.25
N GLY A 722 -16.19 29.62 10.21
CA GLY A 722 -15.70 29.73 8.83
C GLY A 722 -14.73 28.64 8.40
N THR A 723 -14.38 27.69 9.28
CA THR A 723 -13.69 26.45 8.86
C THR A 723 -14.53 25.71 7.82
N PRO A 724 -13.97 25.35 6.65
CA PRO A 724 -14.67 24.53 5.67
C PRO A 724 -15.09 23.17 6.27
N GLY A 725 -16.24 22.65 5.84
CA GLY A 725 -16.77 21.38 6.32
C GLY A 725 -17.83 20.84 5.38
N ILE A 726 -18.24 19.59 5.60
CA ILE A 726 -19.35 18.97 4.85
C ILE A 726 -20.59 18.81 5.72
N ALA A 727 -21.77 18.99 5.13
CA ALA A 727 -23.02 18.60 5.76
C ALA A 727 -23.38 17.18 5.36
N GLU A 728 -23.83 16.36 6.31
CA GLU A 728 -24.17 14.96 6.07
C GLU A 728 -25.26 14.51 7.04
N ALA A 729 -26.22 13.71 6.55
CA ALA A 729 -27.45 13.38 7.25
C ALA A 729 -28.12 14.66 7.82
N SER A 730 -28.27 14.77 9.15
CA SER A 730 -28.80 15.96 9.81
C SER A 730 -27.74 16.92 10.33
N ALA A 731 -26.45 16.59 10.22
CA ALA A 731 -25.35 17.40 10.73
C ALA A 731 -24.99 18.53 9.74
N SER A 732 -24.71 19.71 10.27
CA SER A 732 -24.23 20.87 9.52
C SER A 732 -22.73 20.71 9.18
N MET A 733 -22.18 21.68 8.46
CA MET A 733 -20.77 21.68 8.07
C MET A 733 -19.81 21.68 9.28
N ASN A 734 -20.18 22.35 10.37
CA ASN A 734 -19.29 22.57 11.52
C ASN A 734 -19.52 21.61 12.70
N GLU A 735 -20.57 20.78 12.60
CA GLU A 735 -20.91 19.86 13.67
C GLU A 735 -20.17 18.53 13.52
N LEU A 736 -19.59 18.02 14.60
CA LEU A 736 -18.92 16.74 14.64
C LEU A 736 -19.39 15.95 15.86
N ARG A 737 -19.47 14.63 15.70
CA ARG A 737 -19.75 13.70 16.79
C ARG A 737 -18.54 13.65 17.72
N THR A 738 -18.74 13.69 19.04
CA THR A 738 -17.65 13.39 19.99
C THR A 738 -17.14 11.96 19.75
N PRO A 739 -15.87 11.74 19.37
CA PRO A 739 -15.32 10.40 19.26
C PRO A 739 -15.07 9.79 20.65
N PRO A 740 -15.05 8.46 20.78
CA PRO A 740 -14.59 7.84 22.03
C PRO A 740 -13.12 8.20 22.28
N LEU A 741 -12.75 8.50 23.54
CA LEU A 741 -11.36 8.84 23.89
C LEU A 741 -10.52 7.63 24.32
N TRP A 742 -11.04 6.40 24.30
CA TRP A 742 -10.22 5.23 24.60
C TRP A 742 -9.12 5.01 23.55
N GLY A 743 -7.94 4.56 23.97
CA GLY A 743 -6.80 4.31 23.09
C GLY A 743 -6.16 5.54 22.44
N LEU A 744 -6.41 6.74 23.00
CA LEU A 744 -5.99 8.02 22.43
C LEU A 744 -4.48 8.06 22.16
N ALA A 745 -3.67 7.45 23.04
CA ALA A 745 -2.21 7.39 22.92
C ALA A 745 -1.68 6.71 21.64
N THR A 746 -2.53 5.97 20.93
CA THR A 746 -2.12 5.13 19.78
C THR A 746 -2.97 5.34 18.54
N SER A 747 -3.94 6.25 18.59
CA SER A 747 -4.87 6.52 17.49
C SER A 747 -4.59 7.83 16.77
N GLY A 748 -3.44 8.45 17.04
CA GLY A 748 -3.01 9.66 16.35
C GLY A 748 -2.83 9.41 14.84
N PRO A 749 -2.84 10.47 14.01
CA PRO A 749 -3.04 11.88 14.39
C PRO A 749 -4.47 12.17 14.84
N TRP A 750 -4.66 13.28 15.55
CA TRP A 750 -5.92 13.60 16.22
C TRP A 750 -6.76 14.63 15.44
N LEU A 751 -8.02 14.76 15.90
CA LEU A 751 -9.13 15.46 15.25
C LEU A 751 -9.68 14.74 14.01
N HIS A 752 -10.85 15.20 13.57
CA HIS A 752 -11.60 14.61 12.46
C HIS A 752 -10.87 14.66 11.12
N ASP A 753 -9.87 15.51 10.98
CA ASP A 753 -9.09 15.73 9.75
C ASP A 753 -7.62 15.26 9.89
N GLY A 754 -7.22 14.79 11.07
CA GLY A 754 -5.85 14.41 11.37
C GLY A 754 -4.88 15.60 11.41
N SER A 755 -5.39 16.82 11.64
CA SER A 755 -4.57 18.03 11.63
C SER A 755 -3.69 18.20 12.87
N ALA A 756 -3.86 17.41 13.93
CA ALA A 756 -3.07 17.52 15.15
C ALA A 756 -2.08 16.34 15.33
N ASP A 757 -0.81 16.67 15.58
CA ASP A 757 0.32 15.76 15.83
C ASP A 757 0.50 15.39 17.29
N THR A 758 -0.17 16.09 18.20
CA THR A 758 -0.14 15.82 19.64
C THR A 758 -1.52 15.99 20.27
N ILE A 759 -1.73 15.38 21.44
CA ILE A 759 -2.96 15.58 22.22
C ILE A 759 -3.08 17.04 22.65
N ASP A 760 -1.97 17.69 23.04
CA ASP A 760 -1.92 19.12 23.35
C ASP A 760 -2.44 19.98 22.20
N GLU A 761 -1.90 19.78 21.00
CA GLU A 761 -2.32 20.51 19.81
C GLU A 761 -3.80 20.26 19.48
N ALA A 762 -4.26 19.01 19.64
CA ALA A 762 -5.66 18.67 19.45
C ALA A 762 -6.56 19.45 20.42
N ILE A 763 -6.18 19.58 21.69
CA ILE A 763 -6.92 20.37 22.69
C ILE A 763 -6.91 21.85 22.29
N ASP A 764 -5.76 22.41 21.91
CA ASP A 764 -5.62 23.82 21.54
C ASP A 764 -6.44 24.21 20.30
N LYS A 765 -6.67 23.27 19.38
CA LYS A 765 -7.46 23.47 18.17
C LYS A 765 -8.98 23.41 18.38
N HIS A 766 -9.46 23.04 19.58
CA HIS A 766 -10.88 23.07 19.87
C HIS A 766 -11.42 24.51 19.88
N ALA A 767 -12.53 24.73 19.19
CA ALA A 767 -13.22 26.00 19.13
C ALA A 767 -14.74 25.81 19.33
N GLY A 768 -15.56 26.82 18.97
CA GLY A 768 -17.00 26.75 19.12
C GLY A 768 -17.44 26.51 20.57
N GLU A 769 -18.27 25.49 20.80
CA GLU A 769 -18.76 25.07 22.12
C GLU A 769 -17.60 24.72 23.08
N ALA A 770 -16.48 24.22 22.56
CA ALA A 770 -15.34 23.77 23.35
C ALA A 770 -14.32 24.88 23.66
N THR A 771 -14.51 26.11 23.17
CA THR A 771 -13.56 27.23 23.32
C THR A 771 -13.16 27.47 24.79
N ARG A 772 -14.13 27.45 25.70
CA ARG A 772 -13.85 27.71 27.13
C ARG A 772 -12.99 26.61 27.76
N SER A 773 -13.18 25.36 27.35
CA SER A 773 -12.40 24.22 27.85
C SER A 773 -10.96 24.27 27.34
N ALA A 774 -10.76 24.66 26.07
CA ALA A 774 -9.44 24.91 25.50
C ALA A 774 -8.71 26.07 26.20
N GLU A 775 -9.39 27.20 26.42
CA GLU A 775 -8.80 28.33 27.17
C GLU A 775 -8.48 27.95 28.63
N ALA A 776 -9.32 27.14 29.27
CA ALA A 776 -9.07 26.63 30.61
C ALA A 776 -7.86 25.69 30.66
N TYR A 777 -7.66 24.86 29.64
CA TYR A 777 -6.47 24.02 29.47
C TYR A 777 -5.20 24.87 29.38
N GLN A 778 -5.19 25.89 28.51
CA GLN A 778 -4.05 26.79 28.32
C GLN A 778 -3.69 27.58 29.59
N ALA A 779 -4.65 27.77 30.50
CA ALA A 779 -4.45 28.44 31.78
C ALA A 779 -3.93 27.53 32.90
N LEU A 780 -3.81 26.21 32.67
CA LEU A 780 -3.33 25.26 33.66
C LEU A 780 -1.85 25.49 34.03
N SER A 781 -1.49 25.03 35.23
CA SER A 781 -0.07 24.91 35.59
C SER A 781 0.58 23.79 34.77
N GLY A 782 1.89 23.87 34.54
CA GLY A 782 2.60 22.83 33.79
C GLY A 782 2.51 21.43 34.40
N SER A 783 2.29 21.31 35.72
CA SER A 783 2.04 20.01 36.36
C SER A 783 0.61 19.51 36.14
N ASP A 784 -0.39 20.39 36.17
CA ASP A 784 -1.79 19.98 35.96
C ASP A 784 -2.05 19.62 34.50
N ALA A 785 -1.46 20.36 33.55
CA ALA A 785 -1.51 20.02 32.13
C ALA A 785 -0.85 18.66 31.85
N ALA A 786 0.35 18.42 32.41
CA ALA A 786 1.04 17.14 32.26
C ALA A 786 0.25 15.96 32.89
N ASP A 787 -0.37 16.16 34.06
CA ASP A 787 -1.23 15.16 34.69
C ASP A 787 -2.46 14.86 33.81
N LEU A 788 -3.07 15.88 33.19
CA LEU A 788 -4.20 15.73 32.27
C LEU A 788 -3.81 14.96 31.01
N ILE A 789 -2.70 15.31 30.35
CA ILE A 789 -2.19 14.56 29.19
C ILE A 789 -1.91 13.11 29.57
N LEU A 790 -1.25 12.86 30.71
CA LEU A 790 -1.01 11.49 31.19
C LEU A 790 -2.30 10.71 31.44
N PHE A 791 -3.35 11.37 31.94
CA PHE A 791 -4.67 10.75 32.07
C PHE A 791 -5.26 10.38 30.71
N LEU A 792 -5.20 11.28 29.72
CA LEU A 792 -5.70 11.04 28.37
C LEU A 792 -4.92 9.91 27.66
N GLU A 793 -3.60 9.85 27.83
CA GLU A 793 -2.76 8.75 27.36
C GLU A 793 -3.06 7.41 28.07
N SER A 794 -3.66 7.45 29.26
CA SER A 794 -4.05 6.26 30.02
C SER A 794 -5.38 5.64 29.57
N LEU A 795 -6.20 6.38 28.80
CA LEU A 795 -7.47 5.91 28.24
C LEU A 795 -7.25 4.94 27.10
#